data_AF-A0A2W5Q466-F1
#
_entry.id   AF-A0A2W5Q466-F1
#
_cell.length_a   1.000
_cell.length_b   1.000
_cell.length_c   1.000
_cell.angle_alpha   90.00
_cell.angle_beta   90.00
_cell.angle_gamma   90.00
#
_symmetry.space_group_name_H-M   'P 1'
#
loop_
_entity.id
_entity.type
_entity.pdbx_description
1 polymer ?
#
loop_
_entity_poly.entity_id
_entity_poly.type
_entity_poly.pdbx_seq_one_letter_code
_entity_poly.pdbx_strand_id
1 'polypeptide(L)'
;MTLQAHNNIVLNDTTIQATGANRLALTLTADSDANGSGSIALGSVNIATKNGAINFNKAITLTGDNVWNAGTGTVTTGSTVNMGGSNLTITGNNATIGGNISGTGNSVLTFKPGAVGTTFGLASGSGTFTLDTTEMGYLNPGKKLVIGDALGTGTGSFDINSLDFTGKNYEVEIYGGDMYITGLTQGDGKMSIFGNDMSIDTLRLGNADFLAYGRKQSADNAVITVQNDIIKTGTSASTVTLKADDNVTGPGAFGITTTGGLMNLILWMDADNTANDGTFNHQGTIRTNGGNLYLVGGLDDGANGGVAADGIGDGYAGASSILWGVDYNTAGGNILFRAQGGSADHGFYIGNNSKIITSSTGNINIYGIAGNANDKQGVYIANSEIFAHDGKITIEGTNARSRTYGTGVYLEGANNIHTDGATGGDIEITGTRTGTTGGWSYGIELYSAGGSIHTVNGNVILTGTGTTSTNGVHAAGIHSWQDFSIYSTGSGDITLNATASGTTGTISDIWTASTGVLSIGDANGTGDIIFNANTIDFANTGTTIQTKGDMTVKPRTASQTIGLGGGTGDLNLTDAELGYFNGAGKLIIGDAADGTGDIDLNSWNYSAKGYSGIEIYGNDIDIGGMTMGTGDFSAFAKDNGGDLGSITVSASLDKSVSGGSKLNLLADENIVFDDNANITAATGSLNILLNADRDADQNGAVHIQNSAIVTNGGYFVAGGGSGTLFGADGIYGTADDAASTGADKVLAYGNGSYTRGVSLYNGDISTGAGVLILNGHGYDDAGGSQLNGLIIENGSVLQTSSGHIIMTGTGGNGNNDNDGILIMGAGTSVSSVSGNITATGTATTVGAGWDNLQGVTVFNGALVETTGTGSIDFTGTASNSTSRIGVSVEHNNAIVRATGGGNISFTGNSNGGIDVEVANGSVSTSGGGDIGDITFETDSINLNNAAVSAADMLLIKPRTASTSIGLGGGSGDLNLTDTELGYLSADTLIIGDATNGTGDIDIDTWDLSGKAHNVEVYGNDIYLGGITLGTGDFLAYAKNNGVDLADLHITDSILKSIIGISDLDLRADNSISDNGFNITSSTGKLNISMIADYENDGAGNINFGANSIDTNGGDLVIDGDVGLSGNNTWDAGEGLLTTSGEIALNTRNLRMIADDMDIGDEISGTGSSVLTIESKTLSQNMNLGGGAGGLDLD
;
A
#
# COMPACT_ATOMS: atom_id res chain seq x y z
N MET A 1 5.60 -80.30 55.66
CA MET A 1 5.27 -79.66 56.95
C MET A 1 3.77 -79.45 56.98
N THR A 2 3.10 -80.02 57.96
CA THR A 2 1.66 -79.83 58.16
C THR A 2 1.47 -79.13 59.50
N LEU A 3 0.82 -77.97 59.51
CA LEU A 3 0.42 -77.28 60.73
C LEU A 3 -1.08 -77.48 60.86
N GLN A 4 -1.50 -78.10 61.96
CA GLN A 4 -2.90 -78.45 62.19
C GLN A 4 -3.34 -77.93 63.55
N ALA A 5 -4.52 -77.29 63.59
CA ALA A 5 -5.13 -76.80 64.82
C ALA A 5 -6.63 -77.08 64.82
N HIS A 6 -7.18 -77.43 65.98
CA HIS A 6 -8.62 -77.61 66.19
C HIS A 6 -9.43 -76.30 66.09
N ASN A 7 -8.79 -75.14 66.24
CA ASN A 7 -9.44 -73.84 66.12
C ASN A 7 -8.70 -72.97 65.09
N ASN A 8 -8.05 -71.87 65.51
CA ASN A 8 -7.34 -70.96 64.60
C ASN A 8 -5.86 -71.31 64.44
N ILE A 9 -5.30 -70.96 63.28
CA ILE A 9 -3.84 -70.86 63.07
C ILE A 9 -3.50 -69.37 62.94
N VAL A 10 -2.58 -68.86 63.76
CA VAL A 10 -2.10 -67.48 63.68
C VAL A 10 -0.59 -67.48 63.49
N LEU A 11 -0.10 -66.86 62.42
CA LEU A 11 1.32 -66.67 62.14
C LEU A 11 1.61 -65.19 61.97
N ASN A 12 2.50 -64.64 62.78
CA ASN A 12 2.92 -63.22 62.70
C ASN A 12 4.43 -63.17 62.45
N ASP A 13 4.89 -62.30 61.55
CA ASP A 13 6.31 -62.07 61.23
C ASP A 13 7.09 -63.37 61.01
N THR A 14 6.49 -64.29 60.25
CA THR A 14 6.96 -65.68 60.13
C THR A 14 7.56 -65.95 58.75
N THR A 15 8.74 -66.57 58.71
CA THR A 15 9.31 -67.12 57.48
C THR A 15 9.31 -68.65 57.54
N ILE A 16 8.67 -69.30 56.55
CA ILE A 16 8.69 -70.75 56.37
C ILE A 16 9.43 -71.03 55.06
N GLN A 17 10.68 -71.47 55.15
CA GLN A 17 11.52 -71.69 53.97
C GLN A 17 12.20 -73.05 53.99
N ALA A 18 12.28 -73.69 52.82
CA ALA A 18 13.15 -74.84 52.61
C ALA A 18 14.60 -74.38 52.39
N THR A 19 15.55 -74.83 53.23
CA THR A 19 16.99 -74.63 53.01
C THR A 19 17.60 -75.89 52.40
N GLY A 20 18.39 -75.75 51.32
CA GLY A 20 19.02 -76.88 50.61
C GLY A 20 18.24 -77.40 49.38
N ALA A 21 18.56 -78.59 48.88
CA ALA A 21 18.00 -79.15 47.62
C ALA A 21 16.62 -79.82 47.77
N ASN A 22 16.14 -80.04 49.00
CA ASN A 22 14.93 -80.81 49.26
C ASN A 22 13.65 -79.96 49.17
N ARG A 23 12.59 -80.56 48.62
CA ARG A 23 11.26 -79.96 48.46
C ARG A 23 10.48 -79.94 49.78
N LEU A 24 9.84 -78.83 50.12
CA LEU A 24 8.95 -78.71 51.28
C LEU A 24 7.50 -78.58 50.79
N ALA A 25 6.59 -79.51 51.08
CA ALA A 25 5.15 -79.23 50.93
C ALA A 25 4.62 -78.63 52.24
N LEU A 26 3.84 -77.55 52.18
CA LEU A 26 3.21 -76.92 53.34
C LEU A 26 1.69 -77.06 53.27
N THR A 27 1.08 -77.56 54.34
CA THR A 27 -0.37 -77.57 54.50
C THR A 27 -0.75 -76.97 55.85
N LEU A 28 -1.57 -75.92 55.84
CA LEU A 28 -2.17 -75.33 57.03
C LEU A 28 -3.63 -75.75 57.13
N THR A 29 -3.96 -76.48 58.19
CA THR A 29 -5.28 -77.06 58.44
C THR A 29 -5.85 -76.51 59.74
N ALA A 30 -6.65 -75.44 59.68
CA ALA A 30 -7.45 -74.95 60.80
C ALA A 30 -8.80 -75.69 60.89
N ASP A 31 -9.42 -75.70 62.08
CA ASP A 31 -10.65 -76.47 62.39
C ASP A 31 -10.55 -77.94 61.95
N SER A 32 -9.48 -78.61 62.37
CA SER A 32 -9.19 -79.98 61.95
C SER A 32 -10.18 -81.05 62.43
N ASP A 33 -10.94 -80.79 63.50
CA ASP A 33 -12.01 -81.65 64.01
C ASP A 33 -13.40 -81.31 63.45
N ALA A 34 -13.48 -80.33 62.53
CA ALA A 34 -14.68 -79.98 61.77
C ALA A 34 -15.90 -79.59 62.63
N ASN A 35 -15.68 -78.98 63.79
CA ASN A 35 -16.71 -78.66 64.78
C ASN A 35 -16.86 -77.15 65.06
N GLY A 36 -16.08 -76.27 64.42
CA GLY A 36 -16.05 -74.84 64.74
C GLY A 36 -15.82 -73.89 63.55
N SER A 37 -15.69 -72.60 63.85
CA SER A 37 -15.48 -71.51 62.88
C SER A 37 -13.98 -71.17 62.70
N GLY A 38 -13.10 -72.16 62.79
CA GLY A 38 -11.64 -71.94 62.76
C GLY A 38 -11.16 -71.26 61.48
N SER A 39 -10.20 -70.35 61.63
CA SER A 39 -9.66 -69.50 60.56
C SER A 39 -8.12 -69.46 60.59
N ILE A 40 -7.53 -68.97 59.51
CA ILE A 40 -6.09 -68.76 59.37
C ILE A 40 -5.85 -67.25 59.35
N ALA A 41 -5.07 -66.72 60.30
CA ALA A 41 -4.68 -65.31 60.33
C ALA A 41 -3.18 -65.20 60.09
N LEU A 42 -2.78 -64.42 59.08
CA LEU A 42 -1.39 -64.24 58.69
C LEU A 42 -1.03 -62.75 58.80
N GLY A 43 -0.09 -62.40 59.67
CA GLY A 43 0.57 -61.09 59.67
C GLY A 43 1.54 -60.99 58.49
N SER A 44 2.76 -60.49 58.71
CA SER A 44 3.79 -60.54 57.67
C SER A 44 4.34 -61.97 57.54
N VAL A 45 3.95 -62.72 56.51
CA VAL A 45 4.38 -64.12 56.35
C VAL A 45 4.98 -64.39 54.98
N ASN A 46 6.19 -64.94 54.97
CA ASN A 46 6.90 -65.37 53.76
C ASN A 46 7.05 -66.89 53.74
N ILE A 47 6.48 -67.55 52.73
CA ILE A 47 6.52 -68.99 52.55
C ILE A 47 7.28 -69.29 51.26
N ALA A 48 8.33 -70.10 51.34
CA ALA A 48 9.12 -70.54 50.20
C ALA A 48 9.35 -72.06 50.25
N THR A 49 8.54 -72.81 49.51
CA THR A 49 8.50 -74.28 49.57
C THR A 49 9.39 -74.99 48.53
N LYS A 50 10.04 -74.23 47.64
CA LYS A 50 10.98 -74.72 46.62
C LYS A 50 10.40 -75.91 45.83
N ASN A 51 9.38 -75.63 45.01
CA ASN A 51 8.65 -76.57 44.14
C ASN A 51 7.62 -77.47 44.85
N GLY A 52 7.41 -77.28 46.16
CA GLY A 52 6.38 -77.99 46.92
C GLY A 52 5.07 -77.19 47.02
N ALA A 53 3.94 -77.90 47.09
CA ALA A 53 2.63 -77.25 47.20
C ALA A 53 2.45 -76.49 48.51
N ILE A 54 1.68 -75.41 48.47
CA ILE A 54 1.21 -74.65 49.64
C ILE A 54 -0.32 -74.79 49.68
N ASN A 55 -0.88 -75.37 50.73
CA ASN A 55 -2.32 -75.61 50.84
C ASN A 55 -2.90 -74.98 52.11
N PHE A 56 -4.01 -74.26 51.97
CA PHE A 56 -4.79 -73.71 53.07
C PHE A 56 -6.23 -74.24 52.99
N ASN A 57 -6.77 -74.79 54.08
CA ASN A 57 -8.08 -75.45 54.05
C ASN A 57 -9.27 -74.56 54.47
N LYS A 58 -9.02 -73.42 55.12
CA LYS A 58 -10.03 -72.52 55.70
C LYS A 58 -9.77 -71.07 55.30
N ALA A 59 -10.72 -70.20 55.63
CA ALA A 59 -10.63 -68.76 55.32
C ALA A 59 -9.37 -68.13 55.92
N ILE A 60 -8.73 -67.26 55.14
CA ILE A 60 -7.47 -66.58 55.46
C ILE A 60 -7.74 -65.10 55.66
N THR A 61 -7.26 -64.49 56.74
CA THR A 61 -7.23 -63.03 56.94
C THR A 61 -5.78 -62.55 57.02
N LEU A 62 -5.41 -61.58 56.19
CA LEU A 62 -4.10 -60.95 56.20
C LEU A 62 -4.13 -59.69 57.06
N THR A 63 -3.16 -59.54 57.96
CA THR A 63 -2.92 -58.32 58.73
C THR A 63 -1.56 -57.69 58.42
N GLY A 64 -0.80 -58.28 57.49
CA GLY A 64 0.43 -57.75 56.91
C GLY A 64 0.71 -58.37 55.55
N ASP A 65 1.78 -57.93 54.88
CA ASP A 65 2.11 -58.38 53.52
C ASP A 65 2.56 -59.84 53.49
N ASN A 66 2.09 -60.59 52.49
CA ASN A 66 2.32 -62.02 52.37
C ASN A 66 2.95 -62.41 51.04
N VAL A 67 3.89 -63.35 51.08
CA VAL A 67 4.49 -63.99 49.91
C VAL A 67 4.35 -65.50 50.03
N TRP A 68 3.66 -66.14 49.10
CA TRP A 68 3.44 -67.58 49.04
C TRP A 68 4.11 -68.14 47.79
N ASN A 69 5.35 -68.57 47.94
CA ASN A 69 6.19 -69.04 46.85
C ASN A 69 6.33 -70.57 46.84
N ALA A 70 5.53 -71.19 45.97
CA ALA A 70 5.55 -72.62 45.69
C ALA A 70 6.65 -73.08 44.72
N GLY A 71 7.44 -72.17 44.12
CA GLY A 71 8.29 -72.50 42.96
C GLY A 71 7.43 -73.14 41.86
N THR A 72 7.83 -74.28 41.31
CA THR A 72 7.02 -75.01 40.33
C THR A 72 5.81 -75.76 40.92
N GLY A 73 5.51 -75.59 42.21
CA GLY A 73 4.38 -76.22 42.90
C GLY A 73 3.08 -75.43 42.73
N THR A 74 1.99 -75.97 43.29
CA THR A 74 0.66 -75.35 43.30
C THR A 74 0.39 -74.64 44.63
N VAL A 75 -0.22 -73.45 44.58
CA VAL A 75 -0.80 -72.79 45.75
C VAL A 75 -2.31 -72.98 45.76
N THR A 76 -2.86 -73.60 46.80
CA THR A 76 -4.29 -73.91 46.92
C THR A 76 -4.91 -73.16 48.09
N THR A 77 -5.96 -72.37 47.83
CA THR A 77 -6.82 -71.78 48.86
C THR A 77 -8.15 -72.51 48.88
N GLY A 78 -8.54 -73.10 50.01
CA GLY A 78 -9.81 -73.84 50.13
C GLY A 78 -11.02 -72.95 50.44
N SER A 79 -10.83 -71.65 50.64
CA SER A 79 -11.86 -70.69 51.04
C SER A 79 -11.40 -69.24 50.74
N THR A 80 -12.13 -68.24 51.26
CA THR A 80 -11.84 -66.82 51.02
C THR A 80 -10.49 -66.38 51.61
N VAL A 81 -9.85 -65.41 50.94
CA VAL A 81 -8.66 -64.72 51.42
C VAL A 81 -8.98 -63.23 51.54
N ASN A 82 -9.10 -62.74 52.76
CA ASN A 82 -9.28 -61.32 53.04
C ASN A 82 -7.92 -60.66 53.23
N MET A 83 -7.47 -59.90 52.24
CA MET A 83 -6.19 -59.19 52.24
C MET A 83 -6.21 -57.90 53.07
N GLY A 84 -7.41 -57.33 53.34
CA GLY A 84 -7.52 -55.99 53.91
C GLY A 84 -6.70 -54.97 53.09
N GLY A 85 -5.91 -54.13 53.76
CA GLY A 85 -4.98 -53.20 53.09
C GLY A 85 -3.64 -53.80 52.68
N SER A 86 -3.42 -55.12 52.86
CA SER A 86 -2.12 -55.77 52.69
C SER A 86 -1.93 -56.36 51.29
N ASN A 87 -0.67 -56.55 50.89
CA ASN A 87 -0.31 -57.16 49.61
C ASN A 87 -0.20 -58.68 49.71
N LEU A 88 -0.50 -59.37 48.61
CA LEU A 88 -0.34 -60.81 48.48
C LEU A 88 0.37 -61.14 47.18
N THR A 89 1.51 -61.83 47.27
CA THR A 89 2.20 -62.41 46.10
C THR A 89 2.11 -63.93 46.15
N ILE A 90 1.53 -64.53 45.11
CA ILE A 90 1.47 -65.97 44.89
C ILE A 90 2.45 -66.31 43.77
N THR A 91 3.43 -67.17 44.06
CA THR A 91 4.37 -67.68 43.05
C THR A 91 4.20 -69.18 42.94
N GLY A 92 3.93 -69.67 41.73
CA GLY A 92 3.60 -71.07 41.47
C GLY A 92 3.71 -71.39 39.98
N ASN A 93 3.68 -72.67 39.59
CA ASN A 93 3.34 -73.03 38.21
C ASN A 93 1.85 -73.32 38.04
N ASN A 94 1.09 -73.32 39.14
CA ASN A 94 -0.35 -73.37 39.13
C ASN A 94 -0.89 -72.75 40.43
N ALA A 95 -2.13 -72.27 40.41
CA ALA A 95 -2.86 -71.91 41.61
C ALA A 95 -4.27 -72.52 41.53
N THR A 96 -4.85 -72.83 42.68
CA THR A 96 -6.25 -73.28 42.76
C THR A 96 -6.96 -72.41 43.78
N ILE A 97 -7.86 -71.55 43.30
CA ILE A 97 -8.51 -70.52 44.12
C ILE A 97 -9.94 -70.96 44.47
N GLY A 98 -10.13 -71.43 45.70
CA GLY A 98 -11.41 -71.99 46.17
C GLY A 98 -12.43 -70.96 46.70
N GLY A 99 -12.14 -69.66 46.61
CA GLY A 99 -13.06 -68.58 47.02
C GLY A 99 -12.47 -67.18 46.83
N ASN A 100 -13.27 -66.15 47.13
CA ASN A 100 -12.89 -64.74 46.90
C ASN A 100 -11.55 -64.36 47.54
N ILE A 101 -10.67 -63.71 46.77
CA ILE A 101 -9.50 -62.99 47.27
C ILE A 101 -9.84 -61.50 47.25
N SER A 102 -10.08 -60.90 48.42
CA SER A 102 -10.59 -59.53 48.56
C SER A 102 -9.63 -58.62 49.33
N GLY A 103 -9.22 -57.51 48.72
CA GLY A 103 -8.47 -56.42 49.34
C GLY A 103 -9.27 -55.11 49.40
N THR A 104 -8.73 -54.13 50.12
CA THR A 104 -9.24 -52.76 50.25
C THR A 104 -8.10 -51.74 50.11
N GLY A 105 -8.43 -50.50 49.78
CA GLY A 105 -7.44 -49.42 49.67
C GLY A 105 -6.37 -49.72 48.62
N ASN A 106 -5.08 -49.58 48.99
CA ASN A 106 -3.93 -49.70 48.09
C ASN A 106 -3.38 -51.14 47.92
N SER A 107 -4.12 -52.17 48.36
CA SER A 107 -3.65 -53.55 48.29
C SER A 107 -3.41 -54.01 46.84
N VAL A 108 -2.38 -54.85 46.67
CA VAL A 108 -1.95 -55.43 45.39
C VAL A 108 -1.92 -56.95 45.50
N LEU A 109 -2.59 -57.63 44.56
CA LEU A 109 -2.50 -59.08 44.38
C LEU A 109 -1.61 -59.38 43.18
N THR A 110 -0.59 -60.20 43.38
CA THR A 110 0.36 -60.58 42.33
C THR A 110 0.39 -62.09 42.13
N PHE A 111 0.23 -62.56 40.90
CA PHE A 111 0.48 -63.94 40.50
C PHE A 111 1.74 -64.02 39.64
N LYS A 112 2.72 -64.84 40.03
CA LYS A 112 4.00 -65.00 39.31
C LYS A 112 4.27 -66.47 38.98
N PRO A 113 4.88 -66.79 37.82
CA PRO A 113 5.36 -68.13 37.55
C PRO A 113 6.52 -68.48 38.47
N GLY A 114 6.65 -69.76 38.83
CA GLY A 114 7.78 -70.25 39.61
C GLY A 114 9.01 -70.68 38.81
N ALA A 115 8.88 -70.87 37.50
CA ALA A 115 9.97 -71.23 36.59
C ALA A 115 9.98 -70.37 35.32
N VAL A 116 11.20 -70.10 34.81
CA VAL A 116 11.42 -69.39 33.55
C VAL A 116 10.75 -70.12 32.38
N GLY A 117 10.04 -69.38 31.53
CA GLY A 117 9.37 -69.91 30.33
C GLY A 117 8.03 -70.59 30.60
N THR A 118 7.51 -70.53 31.83
CA THR A 118 6.17 -71.07 32.18
C THR A 118 5.10 -70.29 31.43
N THR A 119 4.29 -70.96 30.60
CA THR A 119 3.18 -70.32 29.87
C THR A 119 1.99 -70.10 30.79
N PHE A 120 1.24 -69.02 30.56
CA PHE A 120 0.07 -68.63 31.33
C PHE A 120 -1.19 -68.68 30.49
N GLY A 121 -2.27 -69.21 31.08
CA GLY A 121 -3.62 -69.15 30.50
C GLY A 121 -4.58 -68.43 31.44
N LEU A 122 -5.33 -67.44 30.95
CA LEU A 122 -6.39 -66.78 31.71
C LEU A 122 -7.77 -67.07 31.11
N ALA A 123 -8.74 -67.26 32.00
CA ALA A 123 -10.10 -67.68 31.67
C ALA A 123 -10.11 -69.00 30.88
N SER A 124 -10.43 -69.00 29.59
CA SER A 124 -10.37 -70.22 28.76
C SER A 124 -9.06 -70.36 27.98
N GLY A 125 -8.05 -69.52 28.26
CA GLY A 125 -6.75 -69.53 27.61
C GLY A 125 -5.90 -70.75 27.98
N SER A 126 -5.03 -71.15 27.06
CA SER A 126 -4.11 -72.27 27.22
C SER A 126 -2.82 -71.88 27.94
N GLY A 127 -2.38 -72.69 28.91
CA GLY A 127 -1.14 -72.42 29.63
C GLY A 127 -0.80 -73.51 30.64
N THR A 128 0.43 -73.49 31.13
CA THR A 128 0.87 -74.37 32.23
C THR A 128 0.43 -73.86 33.59
N PHE A 129 0.42 -72.53 33.80
CA PHE A 129 -0.26 -71.86 34.91
C PHE A 129 -1.58 -71.30 34.38
N THR A 130 -2.70 -71.86 34.83
CA THR A 130 -4.03 -71.37 34.47
C THR A 130 -4.74 -70.70 35.64
N LEU A 131 -5.48 -69.63 35.36
CA LEU A 131 -6.56 -69.15 36.22
C LEU A 131 -7.84 -69.15 35.39
N ASP A 132 -8.78 -70.04 35.72
CA ASP A 132 -10.00 -70.18 34.94
C ASP A 132 -10.99 -69.01 35.14
N THR A 133 -12.09 -68.97 34.39
CA THR A 133 -13.08 -67.88 34.47
C THR A 133 -13.68 -67.73 35.87
N THR A 134 -13.86 -68.84 36.60
CA THR A 134 -14.39 -68.83 37.97
C THR A 134 -13.36 -68.23 38.92
N GLU A 135 -12.11 -68.67 38.82
CA GLU A 135 -11.01 -68.19 39.64
C GLU A 135 -10.72 -66.71 39.39
N MET A 136 -10.75 -66.26 38.14
CA MET A 136 -10.66 -64.83 37.77
C MET A 136 -11.83 -64.01 38.36
N GLY A 137 -13.03 -64.59 38.41
CA GLY A 137 -14.21 -63.96 39.03
C GLY A 137 -14.06 -63.72 40.54
N TYR A 138 -13.28 -64.56 41.24
CA TYR A 138 -12.99 -64.45 42.67
C TYR A 138 -12.02 -63.32 43.04
N LEU A 139 -11.33 -62.70 42.07
CA LEU A 139 -10.29 -61.72 42.34
C LEU A 139 -10.88 -60.31 42.52
N ASN A 140 -10.58 -59.70 43.67
CA ASN A 140 -10.90 -58.31 43.98
C ASN A 140 -9.79 -57.68 44.86
N PRO A 141 -8.63 -57.34 44.30
CA PRO A 141 -7.40 -57.09 45.07
C PRO A 141 -7.34 -55.75 45.81
N GLY A 142 -8.35 -54.89 45.71
CA GLY A 142 -8.31 -53.51 46.23
C GLY A 142 -7.91 -52.52 45.13
N LYS A 143 -6.60 -52.25 44.97
CA LYS A 143 -6.11 -51.28 43.96
C LYS A 143 -5.69 -51.93 42.65
N LYS A 144 -4.89 -53.01 42.70
CA LYS A 144 -4.21 -53.53 41.50
C LYS A 144 -4.07 -55.06 41.49
N LEU A 145 -4.33 -55.65 40.33
CA LEU A 145 -4.03 -57.03 39.99
C LEU A 145 -2.79 -57.06 39.09
N VAL A 146 -1.76 -57.82 39.47
CA VAL A 146 -0.56 -58.03 38.65
C VAL A 146 -0.46 -59.52 38.30
N ILE A 147 -0.34 -59.87 37.03
CA ILE A 147 -0.18 -61.25 36.56
C ILE A 147 1.08 -61.35 35.70
N GLY A 148 1.94 -62.31 36.01
CA GLY A 148 3.24 -62.50 35.35
C GLY A 148 4.40 -61.82 36.08
N ASP A 149 5.51 -61.62 35.38
CA ASP A 149 6.73 -61.06 35.98
C ASP A 149 7.20 -59.77 35.29
N ALA A 150 7.12 -58.66 36.02
CA ALA A 150 7.50 -57.32 35.54
C ALA A 150 8.97 -57.20 35.11
N LEU A 151 9.84 -58.07 35.62
CA LEU A 151 11.27 -58.10 35.25
C LEU A 151 11.52 -58.75 33.88
N GLY A 152 10.51 -59.36 33.24
CA GLY A 152 10.58 -59.88 31.86
C GLY A 152 11.48 -61.11 31.67
N THR A 153 11.99 -61.73 32.75
CA THR A 153 12.94 -62.86 32.66
C THR A 153 12.31 -64.23 32.93
N GLY A 154 11.02 -64.30 33.29
CA GLY A 154 10.43 -65.50 33.89
C GLY A 154 9.18 -66.07 33.21
N THR A 155 8.42 -65.29 32.43
CA THR A 155 7.16 -65.73 31.81
C THR A 155 7.36 -66.28 30.40
N GLY A 156 6.73 -67.40 30.09
CA GLY A 156 6.58 -67.89 28.72
C GLY A 156 5.42 -67.18 28.01
N SER A 157 4.98 -67.74 26.90
CA SER A 157 3.81 -67.22 26.17
C SER A 157 2.55 -67.17 27.05
N PHE A 158 1.69 -66.18 26.78
CA PHE A 158 0.53 -65.83 27.57
C PHE A 158 -0.73 -65.85 26.70
N ASP A 159 -1.72 -66.66 27.06
CA ASP A 159 -2.99 -66.81 26.32
C ASP A 159 -4.17 -66.28 27.16
N ILE A 160 -4.86 -65.26 26.65
CA ILE A 160 -6.04 -64.65 27.25
C ILE A 160 -7.23 -64.98 26.36
N ASN A 161 -8.17 -65.77 26.87
CA ASN A 161 -9.38 -66.11 26.11
C ASN A 161 -10.65 -65.83 26.91
N SER A 162 -11.53 -64.98 26.36
CA SER A 162 -12.83 -64.65 26.91
C SER A 162 -12.77 -64.06 28.34
N LEU A 163 -11.74 -63.24 28.60
CA LEU A 163 -11.53 -62.61 29.90
C LEU A 163 -12.37 -61.33 30.02
N ASP A 164 -13.22 -61.26 31.05
CA ASP A 164 -14.16 -60.15 31.25
C ASP A 164 -14.00 -59.49 32.62
N PHE A 165 -13.59 -58.21 32.62
CA PHE A 165 -13.49 -57.36 33.79
C PHE A 165 -14.65 -56.37 33.94
N THR A 166 -15.76 -56.56 33.22
CA THR A 166 -16.95 -55.70 33.32
C THR A 166 -17.38 -55.51 34.79
N GLY A 167 -17.56 -54.26 35.21
CA GLY A 167 -17.93 -53.90 36.58
C GLY A 167 -16.80 -54.00 37.62
N LYS A 168 -15.57 -54.29 37.20
CA LYS A 168 -14.36 -54.23 38.06
C LYS A 168 -13.68 -52.87 37.88
N ASN A 169 -13.18 -52.28 38.97
CA ASN A 169 -12.62 -50.92 39.00
C ASN A 169 -11.14 -50.86 39.46
N TYR A 170 -10.49 -52.00 39.64
CA TYR A 170 -9.07 -52.08 39.98
C TYR A 170 -8.18 -52.06 38.74
N GLU A 171 -6.95 -51.59 38.89
CA GLU A 171 -5.94 -51.61 37.82
C GLU A 171 -5.48 -53.04 37.53
N VAL A 172 -5.16 -53.35 36.27
CA VAL A 172 -4.67 -54.66 35.84
C VAL A 172 -3.34 -54.47 35.09
N GLU A 173 -2.30 -55.17 35.54
CA GLU A 173 -1.03 -55.28 34.82
C GLU A 173 -0.74 -56.74 34.47
N ILE A 174 -0.42 -57.00 33.20
CA ILE A 174 -0.08 -58.34 32.70
C ILE A 174 1.31 -58.28 32.07
N TYR A 175 2.19 -59.20 32.46
CA TYR A 175 3.57 -59.29 31.96
C TYR A 175 3.83 -60.70 31.39
N GLY A 176 3.89 -60.84 30.07
CA GLY A 176 4.11 -62.11 29.37
C GLY A 176 5.36 -62.10 28.46
N GLY A 177 5.65 -63.25 27.85
CA GLY A 177 6.42 -63.30 26.60
C GLY A 177 5.52 -62.94 25.42
N ASP A 178 5.41 -63.81 24.40
CA ASP A 178 4.44 -63.62 23.31
C ASP A 178 3.01 -63.75 23.83
N MET A 179 2.12 -62.81 23.49
CA MET A 179 0.76 -62.77 24.03
C MET A 179 -0.31 -62.93 22.95
N TYR A 180 -1.27 -63.81 23.23
CA TYR A 180 -2.45 -64.07 22.40
C TYR A 180 -3.69 -63.61 23.17
N ILE A 181 -4.42 -62.62 22.63
CA ILE A 181 -5.57 -62.01 23.28
C ILE A 181 -6.81 -62.22 22.40
N THR A 182 -7.68 -63.15 22.81
CA THR A 182 -8.93 -63.45 22.12
C THR A 182 -10.13 -63.17 23.03
N GLY A 183 -10.84 -62.06 22.80
CA GLY A 183 -12.03 -61.72 23.57
C GLY A 183 -11.72 -61.20 24.98
N LEU A 184 -11.04 -60.06 25.05
CA LEU A 184 -10.79 -59.35 26.31
C LEU A 184 -11.77 -58.18 26.47
N THR A 185 -12.44 -58.08 27.61
CA THR A 185 -13.26 -56.93 27.99
C THR A 185 -12.65 -56.24 29.21
N GLN A 186 -12.21 -54.99 29.04
CA GLN A 186 -11.68 -54.16 30.11
C GLN A 186 -12.80 -53.65 31.03
N GLY A 187 -12.52 -53.58 32.33
CA GLY A 187 -13.37 -52.90 33.31
C GLY A 187 -13.16 -51.38 33.34
N ASP A 188 -13.45 -50.78 34.49
CA ASP A 188 -13.29 -49.34 34.73
C ASP A 188 -11.90 -48.96 35.26
N GLY A 189 -11.04 -49.95 35.54
CA GLY A 189 -9.65 -49.72 35.94
C GLY A 189 -8.70 -49.66 34.75
N LYS A 190 -7.56 -48.97 34.93
CA LYS A 190 -6.49 -48.92 33.92
C LYS A 190 -5.96 -50.33 33.66
N MET A 191 -5.68 -50.65 32.40
CA MET A 191 -5.12 -51.94 32.02
C MET A 191 -3.83 -51.74 31.24
N SER A 192 -2.75 -52.41 31.66
CA SER A 192 -1.46 -52.37 30.96
C SER A 192 -0.97 -53.79 30.71
N ILE A 193 -0.67 -54.10 29.46
CA ILE A 193 -0.25 -55.42 29.02
C ILE A 193 1.12 -55.27 28.35
N PHE A 194 2.11 -55.99 28.87
CA PHE A 194 3.49 -55.95 28.42
C PHE A 194 3.90 -57.34 27.95
N GLY A 195 4.32 -57.45 26.70
CA GLY A 195 4.82 -58.71 26.13
C GLY A 195 5.88 -58.49 25.07
N ASN A 196 6.27 -59.56 24.41
CA ASN A 196 7.08 -59.52 23.19
C ASN A 196 6.13 -59.22 22.02
N ASP A 197 5.93 -60.19 21.12
CA ASP A 197 4.90 -60.10 20.09
C ASP A 197 3.50 -60.24 20.70
N MET A 198 2.57 -59.44 20.20
CA MET A 198 1.19 -59.40 20.68
C MET A 198 0.23 -59.64 19.53
N SER A 199 -0.67 -60.60 19.67
CA SER A 199 -1.78 -60.83 18.76
C SER A 199 -3.09 -60.48 19.46
N ILE A 200 -3.70 -59.36 19.08
CA ILE A 200 -4.96 -58.86 19.62
C ILE A 200 -6.08 -59.17 18.63
N ASP A 201 -7.02 -60.03 19.02
CA ASP A 201 -8.21 -60.34 18.23
C ASP A 201 -9.37 -59.41 18.61
N THR A 202 -10.38 -59.90 19.33
CA THR A 202 -11.47 -59.03 19.82
C THR A 202 -11.10 -58.37 21.15
N LEU A 203 -11.12 -57.03 21.19
CA LEU A 203 -10.86 -56.23 22.40
C LEU A 203 -11.99 -55.21 22.64
N ARG A 204 -12.63 -55.27 23.82
CA ARG A 204 -13.63 -54.32 24.29
C ARG A 204 -13.06 -53.46 25.41
N LEU A 205 -13.06 -52.14 25.21
CA LEU A 205 -12.46 -51.18 26.13
C LEU A 205 -13.49 -50.48 27.01
N GLY A 206 -13.13 -50.26 28.27
CA GLY A 206 -13.97 -49.71 29.32
C GLY A 206 -13.80 -48.19 29.47
N ASN A 207 -13.87 -47.71 30.72
CA ASN A 207 -13.84 -46.28 31.04
C ASN A 207 -12.44 -45.69 31.30
N ALA A 208 -11.39 -46.52 31.37
CA ALA A 208 -10.04 -46.10 31.73
C ALA A 208 -9.00 -46.43 30.66
N ASP A 209 -7.77 -45.94 30.85
CA ASP A 209 -6.68 -46.10 29.90
C ASP A 209 -6.32 -47.57 29.66
N PHE A 210 -5.98 -47.89 28.40
CA PHE A 210 -5.49 -49.18 27.97
C PHE A 210 -4.13 -49.02 27.30
N LEU A 211 -3.13 -49.74 27.79
CA LEU A 211 -1.79 -49.79 27.20
C LEU A 211 -1.46 -51.23 26.80
N ALA A 212 -1.14 -51.45 25.54
CA ALA A 212 -0.46 -52.63 25.06
C ALA A 212 0.96 -52.22 24.63
N TYR A 213 1.99 -52.79 25.27
CA TYR A 213 3.38 -52.55 24.91
C TYR A 213 4.09 -53.84 24.50
N GLY A 214 4.35 -53.99 23.20
CA GLY A 214 5.26 -54.99 22.64
C GLY A 214 6.71 -54.53 22.75
N ARG A 215 7.49 -55.20 23.61
CA ARG A 215 8.87 -54.88 23.98
C ARG A 215 9.86 -55.85 23.34
N LYS A 216 10.98 -55.33 22.87
CA LYS A 216 12.11 -56.07 22.32
C LYS A 216 12.60 -57.15 23.28
N GLN A 217 12.73 -58.39 22.77
CA GLN A 217 13.45 -59.47 23.43
C GLN A 217 14.48 -60.04 22.46
N SER A 218 15.77 -59.87 22.77
CA SER A 218 16.91 -60.29 21.93
C SER A 218 17.11 -59.44 20.65
N ALA A 219 17.51 -60.02 19.51
CA ALA A 219 17.93 -59.27 18.32
C ALA A 219 16.78 -58.70 17.48
N ASP A 220 15.54 -59.15 17.71
CA ASP A 220 14.35 -58.79 16.93
C ASP A 220 13.43 -57.85 17.74
N ASN A 221 12.88 -56.84 17.08
CA ASN A 221 11.94 -55.87 17.67
C ASN A 221 10.51 -56.44 17.67
N ALA A 222 9.71 -56.07 18.68
CA ALA A 222 8.41 -56.70 18.94
C ALA A 222 7.26 -56.06 18.14
N VAL A 223 6.33 -56.89 17.66
CA VAL A 223 5.19 -56.49 16.82
C VAL A 223 3.85 -56.64 17.55
N ILE A 224 2.96 -55.66 17.40
CA ILE A 224 1.53 -55.79 17.78
C ILE A 224 0.71 -56.04 16.51
N THR A 225 0.05 -57.19 16.42
CA THR A 225 -0.89 -57.55 15.35
C THR A 225 -2.32 -57.48 15.85
N VAL A 226 -3.13 -56.57 15.29
CA VAL A 226 -4.57 -56.45 15.55
C VAL A 226 -5.34 -57.21 14.47
N GLN A 227 -5.99 -58.31 14.83
CA GLN A 227 -6.71 -59.20 13.92
C GLN A 227 -8.17 -58.81 13.70
N ASN A 228 -8.81 -58.19 14.68
CA ASN A 228 -10.23 -57.79 14.65
C ASN A 228 -10.45 -56.44 15.36
N ASP A 229 -11.68 -55.93 15.30
CA ASP A 229 -12.01 -54.59 15.80
C ASP A 229 -11.72 -54.41 17.30
N ILE A 230 -11.14 -53.26 17.62
CA ILE A 230 -11.06 -52.72 18.97
C ILE A 230 -12.23 -51.75 19.17
N ILE A 231 -13.08 -52.04 20.15
CA ILE A 231 -14.32 -51.27 20.39
C ILE A 231 -14.32 -50.73 21.81
N LYS A 232 -14.34 -49.40 21.97
CA LYS A 232 -14.61 -48.77 23.26
C LYS A 232 -16.10 -48.58 23.46
N THR A 233 -16.61 -49.12 24.57
CA THR A 233 -18.02 -48.98 24.98
C THR A 233 -18.21 -48.11 26.23
N GLY A 234 -17.13 -47.80 26.95
CA GLY A 234 -17.18 -46.91 28.12
C GLY A 234 -17.55 -45.47 27.74
N THR A 235 -18.20 -44.73 28.64
CA THR A 235 -18.67 -43.35 28.41
C THR A 235 -17.68 -42.28 28.89
N SER A 236 -16.71 -42.64 29.72
CA SER A 236 -15.65 -41.72 30.17
C SER A 236 -14.51 -41.61 29.15
N ALA A 237 -13.81 -40.47 29.18
CA ALA A 237 -12.60 -40.25 28.39
C ALA A 237 -11.50 -41.24 28.77
N SER A 238 -10.79 -41.80 27.78
CA SER A 238 -9.65 -42.68 28.01
C SER A 238 -8.61 -42.59 26.89
N THR A 239 -7.39 -43.01 27.19
CA THR A 239 -6.33 -43.17 26.19
C THR A 239 -6.09 -44.64 25.89
N VAL A 240 -6.01 -44.98 24.60
CA VAL A 240 -5.65 -46.30 24.09
C VAL A 240 -4.29 -46.17 23.43
N THR A 241 -3.29 -46.83 24.00
CA THR A 241 -1.92 -46.81 23.49
C THR A 241 -1.54 -48.21 23.01
N LEU A 242 -1.32 -48.35 21.70
CA LEU A 242 -0.66 -49.51 21.12
C LEU A 242 0.78 -49.10 20.82
N LYS A 243 1.70 -49.54 21.68
CA LYS A 243 3.12 -49.22 21.62
C LYS A 243 3.91 -50.45 21.20
N ALA A 244 4.68 -50.36 20.13
CA ALA A 244 5.54 -51.43 19.65
C ALA A 244 6.95 -50.88 19.42
N ASP A 245 7.97 -51.65 19.80
CA ASP A 245 9.35 -51.33 19.44
C ASP A 245 9.58 -51.53 17.92
N ASP A 246 8.73 -52.29 17.21
CA ASP A 246 8.66 -52.35 15.73
C ASP A 246 7.28 -51.88 15.23
N ASN A 247 6.46 -52.81 14.71
CA ASN A 247 5.25 -52.53 13.96
C ASN A 247 3.97 -52.63 14.81
N VAL A 248 2.99 -51.79 14.48
CA VAL A 248 1.57 -52.05 14.79
C VAL A 248 0.87 -52.37 13.46
N THR A 249 0.45 -53.62 13.29
CA THR A 249 -0.04 -54.17 12.02
C THR A 249 -1.35 -54.94 12.18
N GLY A 250 -1.99 -55.36 11.08
CA GLY A 250 -3.18 -56.20 11.09
C GLY A 250 -3.50 -56.80 9.72
N PRO A 251 -4.26 -57.91 9.64
CA PRO A 251 -4.69 -58.51 8.39
C PRO A 251 -5.88 -57.72 7.79
N GLY A 252 -5.62 -56.54 7.23
CA GLY A 252 -6.60 -55.75 6.49
C GLY A 252 -7.40 -54.71 7.32
N ALA A 253 -8.70 -54.59 7.02
CA ALA A 253 -9.58 -53.48 7.42
C ALA A 253 -10.13 -53.55 8.85
N PHE A 254 -9.28 -53.76 9.86
CA PHE A 254 -9.75 -53.73 11.26
C PHE A 254 -10.13 -52.30 11.69
N GLY A 255 -11.13 -52.17 12.54
CA GLY A 255 -11.59 -50.89 13.08
C GLY A 255 -11.07 -50.62 14.50
N ILE A 256 -10.76 -49.36 14.80
CA ILE A 256 -10.61 -48.88 16.19
C ILE A 256 -11.67 -47.80 16.40
N THR A 257 -12.77 -48.17 17.05
CA THR A 257 -13.94 -47.31 17.17
C THR A 257 -14.37 -47.14 18.61
N THR A 258 -14.94 -45.98 18.92
CA THR A 258 -15.65 -45.76 20.16
C THR A 258 -17.14 -45.49 19.91
N THR A 259 -17.99 -46.14 20.68
CA THR A 259 -19.45 -45.90 20.70
C THR A 259 -19.88 -45.06 21.92
N GLY A 260 -18.95 -44.69 22.80
CA GLY A 260 -19.20 -43.90 24.02
C GLY A 260 -17.97 -43.12 24.46
N GLY A 261 -18.15 -41.94 25.07
CA GLY A 261 -17.02 -41.09 25.53
C GLY A 261 -16.04 -40.69 24.42
N LEU A 262 -15.04 -39.87 24.75
CA LEU A 262 -13.93 -39.58 23.84
C LEU A 262 -12.79 -40.59 24.04
N MET A 263 -12.07 -40.93 22.97
CA MET A 263 -10.97 -41.89 22.99
C MET A 263 -9.71 -41.31 22.37
N ASN A 264 -8.69 -40.97 23.17
CA ASN A 264 -7.39 -40.67 22.57
C ASN A 264 -6.77 -41.97 22.09
N LEU A 265 -6.32 -42.03 20.85
CA LEU A 265 -5.66 -43.20 20.28
C LEU A 265 -4.22 -42.84 19.94
N ILE A 266 -3.27 -43.55 20.56
CA ILE A 266 -1.84 -43.45 20.29
C ILE A 266 -1.39 -44.77 19.68
N LEU A 267 -1.00 -44.71 18.41
CA LEU A 267 -0.29 -45.78 17.73
C LEU A 267 1.18 -45.35 17.66
N TRP A 268 2.00 -46.01 18.48
CA TRP A 268 3.40 -45.67 18.68
C TRP A 268 4.26 -46.83 18.17
N MET A 269 4.91 -46.62 17.03
CA MET A 269 5.78 -47.60 16.36
C MET A 269 7.24 -47.15 16.45
N ASP A 270 8.22 -48.03 16.25
CA ASP A 270 9.65 -47.70 16.46
C ASP A 270 9.89 -47.00 17.80
N ALA A 271 9.26 -47.51 18.86
CA ALA A 271 9.35 -46.90 20.18
C ALA A 271 10.77 -46.93 20.78
N ASP A 272 11.66 -47.78 20.24
CA ASP A 272 13.04 -47.90 20.67
C ASP A 272 14.01 -46.97 19.89
N ASN A 273 13.58 -46.45 18.74
CA ASN A 273 14.33 -45.52 17.89
C ASN A 273 15.69 -46.08 17.43
N THR A 274 15.81 -47.40 17.23
CA THR A 274 17.11 -48.05 16.97
C THR A 274 17.36 -48.48 15.52
N ALA A 275 16.33 -48.56 14.66
CA ALA A 275 16.50 -49.13 13.32
C ALA A 275 15.72 -48.45 12.16
N ASN A 276 14.98 -47.36 12.41
CA ASN A 276 14.02 -46.80 11.45
C ASN A 276 13.05 -47.88 10.90
N ASP A 277 12.68 -48.82 11.76
CA ASP A 277 11.64 -49.82 11.54
C ASP A 277 10.28 -49.26 12.01
N GLY A 278 9.23 -50.05 12.16
CA GLY A 278 7.93 -49.52 12.58
C GLY A 278 7.05 -48.90 11.48
N THR A 279 6.66 -49.76 10.54
CA THR A 279 5.61 -49.56 9.54
C THR A 279 4.21 -49.57 10.16
N PHE A 280 3.36 -48.63 9.73
CA PHE A 280 1.91 -48.71 9.89
C PHE A 280 1.25 -48.98 8.54
N ASN A 281 0.45 -50.04 8.44
CA ASN A 281 -0.38 -50.31 7.27
C ASN A 281 -1.81 -50.56 7.72
N HIS A 282 -2.72 -49.68 7.30
CA HIS A 282 -4.12 -49.75 7.72
C HIS A 282 -5.07 -49.48 6.57
N GLN A 283 -6.20 -50.21 6.58
CA GLN A 283 -7.22 -50.21 5.53
C GLN A 283 -8.65 -50.16 6.12
N GLY A 284 -8.78 -49.75 7.38
CA GLY A 284 -10.03 -49.80 8.13
C GLY A 284 -10.51 -48.43 8.61
N THR A 285 -11.34 -48.44 9.64
CA THR A 285 -11.91 -47.21 10.21
C THR A 285 -11.32 -46.90 11.58
N ILE A 286 -10.97 -45.64 11.83
CA ILE A 286 -10.69 -45.14 13.18
C ILE A 286 -11.71 -44.06 13.52
N ARG A 287 -12.41 -44.23 14.65
CA ARG A 287 -13.35 -43.22 15.19
C ARG A 287 -13.10 -43.01 16.67
N THR A 288 -12.73 -41.79 17.05
CA THR A 288 -12.36 -41.44 18.43
C THR A 288 -13.40 -40.61 19.18
N ASN A 289 -14.45 -40.16 18.50
CA ASN A 289 -15.57 -39.38 19.08
C ASN A 289 -15.10 -38.17 19.91
N GLY A 290 -14.21 -37.35 19.33
CA GLY A 290 -13.66 -36.13 19.96
C GLY A 290 -12.28 -36.32 20.58
N GLY A 291 -11.76 -37.55 20.67
CA GLY A 291 -10.40 -37.81 21.14
C GLY A 291 -9.35 -37.63 20.04
N ASN A 292 -8.10 -37.41 20.43
CA ASN A 292 -7.00 -37.21 19.48
C ASN A 292 -6.54 -38.54 18.87
N LEU A 293 -5.98 -38.48 17.66
CA LEU A 293 -5.34 -39.61 16.98
C LEU A 293 -3.87 -39.29 16.70
N TYR A 294 -2.97 -40.11 17.21
CA TYR A 294 -1.53 -39.98 17.03
C TYR A 294 -0.99 -41.23 16.32
N LEU A 295 -0.39 -41.04 15.14
CA LEU A 295 0.47 -42.02 14.47
C LEU A 295 1.89 -41.49 14.53
N VAL A 296 2.69 -42.02 15.45
CA VAL A 296 4.00 -41.46 15.79
C VAL A 296 5.03 -42.56 16.01
N GLY A 297 6.31 -42.18 16.06
CA GLY A 297 7.37 -43.09 16.45
C GLY A 297 8.47 -42.45 17.26
N GLY A 298 9.59 -43.16 17.43
CA GLY A 298 10.77 -42.67 18.15
C GLY A 298 10.56 -42.46 19.65
N LEU A 299 11.45 -41.67 20.27
CA LEU A 299 11.42 -41.36 21.69
C LEU A 299 10.39 -40.27 22.02
N ASP A 300 9.99 -40.20 23.28
CA ASP A 300 9.19 -39.13 23.90
C ASP A 300 10.17 -38.21 24.68
N ASP A 301 10.89 -37.37 23.93
CA ASP A 301 12.06 -36.60 24.39
C ASP A 301 11.97 -35.08 24.12
N GLY A 302 10.85 -34.62 23.59
CA GLY A 302 10.57 -33.23 23.20
C GLY A 302 11.05 -32.85 21.80
N ALA A 303 11.58 -33.79 20.99
CA ALA A 303 12.02 -33.50 19.63
C ALA A 303 10.85 -33.16 18.68
N ASN A 304 11.15 -32.62 17.49
CA ASN A 304 10.18 -32.32 16.42
C ASN A 304 8.92 -31.54 16.90
N GLY A 305 9.07 -30.66 17.89
CA GLY A 305 7.97 -29.86 18.44
C GLY A 305 7.02 -30.61 19.40
N GLY A 306 7.43 -31.79 19.87
CA GLY A 306 6.72 -32.57 20.88
C GLY A 306 6.95 -32.11 22.33
N VAL A 307 6.31 -32.76 23.29
CA VAL A 307 6.43 -32.45 24.73
C VAL A 307 7.04 -33.64 25.46
N ALA A 308 8.26 -33.47 25.96
CA ALA A 308 8.98 -34.54 26.63
C ALA A 308 8.19 -35.15 27.82
N ALA A 309 8.16 -36.48 27.85
CA ALA A 309 7.52 -37.34 28.85
C ALA A 309 5.99 -37.17 28.97
N ASP A 310 5.30 -36.83 27.89
CA ASP A 310 3.83 -36.73 27.88
C ASP A 310 3.11 -38.06 27.52
N GLY A 311 3.86 -39.08 27.14
CA GLY A 311 3.36 -40.40 26.77
C GLY A 311 3.05 -40.57 25.27
N ILE A 312 3.41 -39.59 24.44
CA ILE A 312 3.27 -39.59 22.98
C ILE A 312 4.69 -39.63 22.37
N GLY A 313 4.90 -40.43 21.32
CA GLY A 313 6.16 -40.42 20.60
C GLY A 313 6.37 -39.09 19.84
N ASP A 314 7.58 -38.54 19.91
CA ASP A 314 7.93 -37.27 19.28
C ASP A 314 8.63 -37.45 17.92
N GLY A 315 9.10 -38.66 17.63
CA GLY A 315 9.74 -39.04 16.38
C GLY A 315 8.78 -39.42 15.26
N TYR A 316 9.35 -40.10 14.26
CA TYR A 316 8.66 -40.56 13.07
C TYR A 316 8.52 -42.08 13.13
N ALA A 317 7.39 -42.63 12.71
CA ALA A 317 7.26 -44.06 12.43
C ALA A 317 8.10 -44.42 11.18
N GLY A 318 8.95 -45.45 11.24
CA GLY A 318 9.90 -45.78 10.18
C GLY A 318 9.37 -46.74 9.09
N ALA A 319 10.23 -47.08 8.14
CA ALA A 319 10.10 -48.08 7.06
C ALA A 319 8.90 -48.01 6.07
N SER A 320 7.79 -47.32 6.36
CA SER A 320 6.66 -46.91 5.50
C SER A 320 5.43 -46.69 6.36
N SER A 321 4.75 -45.54 6.28
CA SER A 321 3.37 -45.43 6.79
C SER A 321 2.40 -45.30 5.63
N ILE A 322 1.57 -46.32 5.44
CA ILE A 322 0.63 -46.48 4.32
C ILE A 322 -0.80 -46.48 4.89
N LEU A 323 -1.55 -45.44 4.55
CA LEU A 323 -3.00 -45.39 4.74
C LEU A 323 -3.66 -45.70 3.39
N TRP A 324 -4.40 -46.80 3.31
CA TRP A 324 -4.95 -47.27 2.04
C TRP A 324 -6.45 -47.55 2.16
N GLY A 325 -7.29 -46.62 1.70
CA GLY A 325 -8.75 -46.70 1.81
C GLY A 325 -9.26 -46.59 3.24
N VAL A 326 -8.61 -45.78 4.08
CA VAL A 326 -9.00 -45.60 5.48
C VAL A 326 -10.14 -44.61 5.64
N ASP A 327 -10.88 -44.70 6.74
CA ASP A 327 -11.88 -43.71 7.17
C ASP A 327 -11.60 -43.31 8.62
N TYR A 328 -10.84 -42.22 8.79
CA TYR A 328 -10.41 -41.70 10.08
C TYR A 328 -11.19 -40.45 10.42
N ASN A 329 -11.95 -40.50 11.51
CA ASN A 329 -12.76 -39.38 11.97
C ASN A 329 -12.61 -39.19 13.47
N THR A 330 -12.03 -38.06 13.86
CA THR A 330 -11.82 -37.72 15.27
C THR A 330 -12.85 -36.76 15.85
N ALA A 331 -13.87 -36.39 15.07
CA ALA A 331 -14.80 -35.30 15.37
C ALA A 331 -14.04 -34.01 15.74
N GLY A 332 -14.06 -33.58 17.01
CA GLY A 332 -13.31 -32.40 17.47
C GLY A 332 -11.86 -32.64 17.89
N GLY A 333 -11.37 -33.90 17.89
CA GLY A 333 -10.00 -34.21 18.30
C GLY A 333 -8.97 -33.94 17.20
N ASN A 334 -7.71 -33.71 17.59
CA ASN A 334 -6.61 -33.50 16.67
C ASN A 334 -6.13 -34.81 16.03
N ILE A 335 -5.55 -34.70 14.83
CA ILE A 335 -4.87 -35.77 14.12
C ILE A 335 -3.40 -35.37 13.93
N LEU A 336 -2.47 -36.21 14.37
CA LEU A 336 -1.03 -36.02 14.17
C LEU A 336 -0.43 -37.28 13.58
N PHE A 337 0.09 -37.18 12.35
CA PHE A 337 0.81 -38.25 11.67
C PHE A 337 2.26 -37.84 11.44
N ARG A 338 3.20 -38.69 11.84
CA ARG A 338 4.64 -38.53 11.59
C ARG A 338 5.22 -39.83 11.09
N ALA A 339 5.76 -39.82 9.87
CA ALA A 339 6.49 -40.98 9.36
C ALA A 339 7.72 -40.63 8.52
N GLN A 340 8.66 -41.58 8.51
CA GLN A 340 9.89 -41.54 7.75
C GLN A 340 9.98 -42.81 6.89
N GLY A 341 10.13 -42.61 5.59
CA GLY A 341 10.22 -43.69 4.63
C GLY A 341 11.51 -44.47 4.80
N GLY A 342 11.40 -45.79 4.71
CA GLY A 342 12.53 -46.69 4.53
C GLY A 342 13.26 -46.40 3.22
N SER A 343 14.31 -47.17 2.93
CA SER A 343 15.15 -46.90 1.74
C SER A 343 14.37 -46.87 0.42
N ALA A 344 13.23 -47.56 0.29
CA ALA A 344 12.46 -47.69 -0.94
C ALA A 344 11.08 -47.02 -0.90
N ASP A 345 10.82 -46.17 0.10
CA ASP A 345 9.45 -45.83 0.50
C ASP A 345 9.20 -44.33 0.59
N HIS A 346 7.92 -43.96 0.49
CA HIS A 346 7.46 -42.59 0.75
C HIS A 346 7.57 -42.31 2.25
N GLY A 347 7.69 -41.03 2.63
CA GLY A 347 7.63 -40.67 4.05
C GLY A 347 6.28 -41.05 4.64
N PHE A 348 5.22 -40.49 4.08
CA PHE A 348 3.84 -40.83 4.42
C PHE A 348 3.01 -40.99 3.14
N TYR A 349 2.28 -42.10 3.01
CA TYR A 349 1.42 -42.38 1.86
C TYR A 349 -0.05 -42.47 2.27
N ILE A 350 -0.92 -41.68 1.63
CA ILE A 350 -2.37 -41.69 1.79
C ILE A 350 -2.97 -41.99 0.42
N GLY A 351 -3.69 -43.10 0.26
CA GLY A 351 -4.20 -43.52 -1.04
C GLY A 351 -5.57 -44.18 -1.02
N ASN A 352 -6.08 -44.50 -2.21
CA ASN A 352 -7.28 -45.32 -2.44
C ASN A 352 -8.56 -44.80 -1.77
N ASN A 353 -8.93 -43.52 -1.99
CA ASN A 353 -10.13 -42.91 -1.42
C ASN A 353 -10.11 -42.85 0.12
N SER A 354 -8.93 -42.64 0.70
CA SER A 354 -8.81 -42.45 2.15
C SER A 354 -9.49 -41.14 2.58
N LYS A 355 -10.06 -41.14 3.79
CA LYS A 355 -10.69 -39.99 4.43
C LYS A 355 -10.05 -39.72 5.78
N ILE A 356 -9.54 -38.51 5.98
CA ILE A 356 -8.96 -38.05 7.24
C ILE A 356 -9.72 -36.80 7.66
N ILE A 357 -10.52 -36.91 8.72
CA ILE A 357 -11.58 -35.95 9.04
C ILE A 357 -11.52 -35.48 10.50
N THR A 358 -11.61 -34.16 10.69
CA THR A 358 -12.02 -33.53 11.95
C THR A 358 -13.30 -32.71 11.70
N SER A 359 -14.43 -33.12 12.27
CA SER A 359 -15.75 -32.51 12.01
C SER A 359 -16.06 -31.30 12.92
N SER A 360 -15.05 -30.70 13.55
CA SER A 360 -15.19 -29.52 14.44
C SER A 360 -13.84 -28.77 14.49
N THR A 361 -13.31 -28.43 15.67
CA THR A 361 -12.12 -27.56 15.82
C THR A 361 -10.77 -28.31 15.81
N GLY A 362 -10.75 -29.60 15.52
CA GLY A 362 -9.52 -30.41 15.58
C GLY A 362 -8.58 -30.14 14.41
N ASN A 363 -7.28 -30.00 14.66
CA ASN A 363 -6.28 -29.80 13.62
C ASN A 363 -5.85 -31.14 13.00
N ILE A 364 -5.43 -31.11 11.73
CA ILE A 364 -4.81 -32.26 11.03
C ILE A 364 -3.38 -31.88 10.69
N ASN A 365 -2.41 -32.60 11.25
CA ASN A 365 -0.99 -32.38 10.96
C ASN A 365 -0.35 -33.66 10.42
N ILE A 366 0.24 -33.59 9.24
CA ILE A 366 0.85 -34.72 8.53
C ILE A 366 2.29 -34.35 8.17
N TYR A 367 3.24 -35.11 8.70
CA TYR A 367 4.67 -34.92 8.48
C TYR A 367 5.27 -36.17 7.85
N GLY A 368 5.97 -36.00 6.73
CA GLY A 368 6.59 -37.10 5.99
C GLY A 368 8.03 -36.79 5.54
N ILE A 369 8.96 -37.68 5.85
CA ILE A 369 10.35 -37.63 5.37
C ILE A 369 10.59 -38.78 4.40
N ALA A 370 10.91 -38.49 3.15
CA ALA A 370 11.10 -39.51 2.11
C ALA A 370 12.30 -40.44 2.37
N GLY A 371 12.20 -41.65 1.85
CA GLY A 371 13.30 -42.60 1.73
C GLY A 371 14.41 -42.19 0.73
N ASN A 372 15.42 -43.05 0.59
CA ASN A 372 16.61 -42.80 -0.24
C ASN A 372 16.52 -43.32 -1.68
N ALA A 373 15.43 -43.98 -2.07
CA ALA A 373 15.24 -44.53 -3.40
C ALA A 373 14.72 -43.49 -4.38
N ASN A 374 14.75 -43.88 -5.65
CA ASN A 374 14.14 -43.12 -6.74
C ASN A 374 12.62 -43.05 -6.54
N ASP A 375 12.05 -41.92 -6.93
CA ASP A 375 10.60 -41.71 -7.11
C ASP A 375 9.81 -41.79 -5.81
N LYS A 376 10.45 -41.36 -4.72
CA LYS A 376 9.82 -41.24 -3.40
C LYS A 376 9.49 -39.80 -3.09
N GLN A 377 8.48 -39.61 -2.25
CA GLN A 377 7.98 -38.29 -1.85
C GLN A 377 7.96 -38.20 -0.32
N GLY A 378 8.10 -36.99 0.21
CA GLY A 378 7.97 -36.75 1.64
C GLY A 378 6.57 -37.13 2.10
N VAL A 379 5.56 -36.49 1.53
CA VAL A 379 4.15 -36.86 1.67
C VAL A 379 3.56 -37.12 0.29
N TYR A 380 2.88 -38.25 0.13
CA TYR A 380 2.17 -38.62 -1.08
C TYR A 380 0.68 -38.85 -0.76
N ILE A 381 -0.19 -38.03 -1.32
CA ILE A 381 -1.64 -38.14 -1.22
C ILE A 381 -2.23 -38.48 -2.59
N ALA A 382 -2.96 -39.59 -2.69
CA ALA A 382 -3.55 -40.11 -3.91
C ALA A 382 -5.06 -40.31 -3.78
N ASN A 383 -5.86 -39.61 -4.59
CA ASN A 383 -7.32 -39.73 -4.65
C ASN A 383 -7.97 -39.77 -3.25
N SER A 384 -7.68 -38.83 -2.37
CA SER A 384 -8.10 -38.87 -0.96
C SER A 384 -8.66 -37.53 -0.46
N GLU A 385 -9.45 -37.60 0.62
CA GLU A 385 -10.07 -36.45 1.26
C GLU A 385 -9.41 -36.17 2.61
N ILE A 386 -8.95 -34.92 2.80
CA ILE A 386 -8.45 -34.41 4.07
C ILE A 386 -9.30 -33.21 4.43
N PHE A 387 -10.05 -33.32 5.52
CA PHE A 387 -11.10 -32.38 5.86
C PHE A 387 -11.03 -31.98 7.33
N ALA A 388 -10.94 -30.68 7.60
CA ALA A 388 -11.11 -30.13 8.93
C ALA A 388 -12.18 -29.03 8.89
N HIS A 389 -13.15 -29.04 9.81
CA HIS A 389 -14.22 -28.03 9.79
C HIS A 389 -13.65 -26.62 10.09
N ASP A 390 -13.30 -26.36 11.35
CA ASP A 390 -12.68 -25.10 11.78
C ASP A 390 -11.18 -25.27 12.11
N GLY A 391 -10.67 -26.50 12.14
CA GLY A 391 -9.28 -26.78 12.46
C GLY A 391 -8.32 -26.54 11.29
N LYS A 392 -7.07 -26.24 11.62
CA LYS A 392 -5.99 -26.06 10.65
C LYS A 392 -5.54 -27.40 10.05
N ILE A 393 -5.23 -27.41 8.76
CA ILE A 393 -4.59 -28.53 8.06
C ILE A 393 -3.14 -28.15 7.76
N THR A 394 -2.19 -28.94 8.28
CA THR A 394 -0.75 -28.79 8.01
C THR A 394 -0.24 -30.05 7.33
N ILE A 395 0.38 -29.91 6.16
CA ILE A 395 1.03 -31.02 5.44
C ILE A 395 2.46 -30.61 5.15
N GLU A 396 3.42 -31.33 5.71
CA GLU A 396 4.85 -31.07 5.52
C GLU A 396 5.55 -32.31 4.98
N GLY A 397 6.12 -32.18 3.79
CA GLY A 397 6.86 -33.24 3.12
C GLY A 397 8.28 -32.81 2.81
N THR A 398 9.27 -33.57 3.29
CA THR A 398 10.69 -33.36 2.99
C THR A 398 11.27 -34.54 2.22
N ASN A 399 11.92 -34.27 1.09
CA ASN A 399 12.71 -35.23 0.35
C ASN A 399 14.14 -34.70 0.15
N ALA A 400 15.08 -35.20 0.96
CA ALA A 400 16.48 -34.80 0.86
C ALA A 400 17.35 -35.75 -0.01
N ARG A 401 16.79 -36.88 -0.51
CA ARG A 401 17.59 -38.08 -0.78
C ARG A 401 17.26 -38.89 -2.05
N SER A 402 16.22 -38.53 -2.83
CA SER A 402 15.93 -39.20 -4.11
C SER A 402 16.97 -38.89 -5.21
N ARG A 403 17.12 -39.78 -6.21
CA ARG A 403 18.14 -39.68 -7.28
C ARG A 403 17.63 -39.42 -8.72
N THR A 404 16.32 -39.47 -8.95
CA THR A 404 15.75 -39.35 -10.32
C THR A 404 14.49 -38.50 -10.37
N TYR A 405 13.52 -38.76 -9.50
CA TYR A 405 12.32 -37.95 -9.36
C TYR A 405 11.93 -37.94 -7.89
N GLY A 406 11.55 -36.80 -7.38
CA GLY A 406 11.14 -36.71 -5.98
C GLY A 406 10.61 -35.35 -5.65
N THR A 407 9.59 -35.36 -4.80
CA THR A 407 8.94 -34.14 -4.33
C THR A 407 8.91 -34.09 -2.82
N GLY A 408 8.75 -32.89 -2.27
CA GLY A 408 8.38 -32.74 -0.87
C GLY A 408 6.97 -33.29 -0.65
N VAL A 409 5.99 -32.67 -1.31
CA VAL A 409 4.58 -33.08 -1.29
C VAL A 409 4.09 -33.39 -2.71
N TYR A 410 3.42 -34.52 -2.90
CA TYR A 410 2.82 -34.94 -4.17
C TYR A 410 1.35 -35.25 -4.01
N LEU A 411 0.51 -34.53 -4.74
CA LEU A 411 -0.94 -34.68 -4.75
C LEU A 411 -1.37 -35.32 -6.08
N GLU A 412 -1.59 -36.64 -6.10
CA GLU A 412 -2.00 -37.39 -7.29
C GLU A 412 -3.50 -37.65 -7.35
N GLY A 413 -4.14 -37.43 -8.50
CA GLY A 413 -5.57 -37.76 -8.68
C GLY A 413 -6.50 -36.90 -7.82
N ALA A 414 -7.81 -37.22 -7.76
CA ALA A 414 -8.86 -36.32 -7.28
C ALA A 414 -8.85 -36.10 -5.75
N ASN A 415 -7.79 -35.47 -5.23
CA ASN A 415 -7.63 -35.11 -3.83
C ASN A 415 -8.52 -33.93 -3.48
N ASN A 416 -9.13 -33.96 -2.30
CA ASN A 416 -9.92 -32.84 -1.77
C ASN A 416 -9.40 -32.48 -0.38
N ILE A 417 -8.54 -31.46 -0.30
CA ILE A 417 -7.98 -30.94 0.96
C ILE A 417 -8.73 -29.67 1.31
N HIS A 418 -9.53 -29.67 2.38
CA HIS A 418 -10.40 -28.53 2.61
C HIS A 418 -10.82 -28.24 4.05
N THR A 419 -11.23 -26.99 4.25
CA THR A 419 -11.92 -26.52 5.44
C THR A 419 -13.21 -25.78 5.09
N ASP A 420 -14.30 -26.03 5.83
CA ASP A 420 -15.65 -25.51 5.52
C ASP A 420 -16.32 -24.77 6.68
N GLY A 421 -15.65 -24.67 7.83
CA GLY A 421 -16.14 -24.01 9.03
C GLY A 421 -16.31 -22.51 8.83
N ALA A 422 -17.20 -21.91 9.63
CA ALA A 422 -17.48 -20.48 9.55
C ALA A 422 -16.24 -19.62 9.86
N THR A 423 -15.31 -20.13 10.68
CA THR A 423 -14.02 -19.48 10.90
C THR A 423 -13.00 -19.81 9.83
N GLY A 424 -13.14 -20.97 9.16
CA GLY A 424 -12.24 -21.47 8.13
C GLY A 424 -10.84 -21.73 8.69
N GLY A 425 -10.50 -22.97 8.99
CA GLY A 425 -9.12 -23.28 9.39
C GLY A 425 -8.14 -23.08 8.23
N ASP A 426 -6.94 -22.57 8.53
CA ASP A 426 -5.88 -22.41 7.52
C ASP A 426 -5.47 -23.76 6.93
N ILE A 427 -5.04 -23.74 5.66
CA ILE A 427 -4.41 -24.88 5.00
C ILE A 427 -2.98 -24.49 4.65
N GLU A 428 -2.02 -25.15 5.29
CA GLU A 428 -0.60 -24.96 5.07
C GLU A 428 0.02 -26.22 4.47
N ILE A 429 0.58 -26.12 3.28
CA ILE A 429 1.30 -27.21 2.62
C ILE A 429 2.73 -26.75 2.38
N THR A 430 3.68 -27.46 2.99
CA THR A 430 5.11 -27.21 2.84
C THR A 430 5.78 -28.41 2.18
N GLY A 431 6.35 -28.21 1.00
CA GLY A 431 7.06 -29.23 0.25
C GLY A 431 8.51 -28.83 0.03
N THR A 432 9.44 -29.58 0.60
CA THR A 432 10.88 -29.32 0.47
C THR A 432 11.59 -30.47 -0.23
N ARG A 433 12.23 -30.16 -1.36
CA ARG A 433 13.12 -31.06 -2.09
C ARG A 433 14.52 -30.47 -2.17
N THR A 434 15.46 -31.13 -1.49
CA THR A 434 16.89 -30.77 -1.47
C THR A 434 17.73 -31.99 -1.90
N GLY A 435 18.74 -31.84 -2.77
CA GLY A 435 19.55 -33.01 -3.17
C GLY A 435 20.49 -32.82 -4.36
N THR A 436 21.42 -33.79 -4.53
CA THR A 436 22.61 -33.67 -5.38
C THR A 436 22.64 -34.55 -6.63
N THR A 437 21.53 -35.19 -7.02
CA THR A 437 21.56 -36.15 -8.13
C THR A 437 20.24 -36.17 -8.92
N GLY A 438 20.30 -35.78 -10.20
CA GLY A 438 19.48 -36.24 -11.33
C GLY A 438 17.94 -36.12 -11.26
N GLY A 439 17.33 -35.51 -12.29
CA GLY A 439 15.89 -35.51 -12.62
C GLY A 439 14.96 -34.69 -11.72
N TRP A 440 13.64 -34.68 -11.95
CA TRP A 440 12.76 -33.57 -11.55
C TRP A 440 12.68 -33.33 -10.03
N SER A 441 12.82 -32.06 -9.66
CA SER A 441 12.92 -31.60 -8.28
C SER A 441 11.84 -30.58 -7.96
N TYR A 442 10.71 -31.06 -7.44
CA TYR A 442 9.58 -30.19 -7.08
C TYR A 442 9.42 -30.08 -5.57
N GLY A 443 9.19 -28.87 -5.05
CA GLY A 443 8.79 -28.71 -3.66
C GLY A 443 7.42 -29.34 -3.43
N ILE A 444 6.42 -28.76 -4.09
CA ILE A 444 5.03 -29.24 -4.14
C ILE A 444 4.68 -29.55 -5.60
N GLU A 445 4.09 -30.71 -5.83
CA GLU A 445 3.56 -31.07 -7.14
C GLU A 445 2.07 -31.43 -7.06
N LEU A 446 1.30 -30.74 -7.89
CA LEU A 446 -0.14 -30.86 -8.08
C LEU A 446 -0.38 -31.69 -9.34
N TYR A 447 -0.45 -33.01 -9.20
CA TYR A 447 -0.53 -33.96 -10.31
C TYR A 447 -1.92 -34.58 -10.39
N SER A 448 -2.93 -33.78 -10.72
CA SER A 448 -4.31 -34.29 -10.70
C SER A 448 -5.22 -33.61 -11.68
N ALA A 449 -6.12 -34.37 -12.30
CA ALA A 449 -7.35 -33.87 -12.88
C ALA A 449 -8.47 -33.91 -11.83
N GLY A 450 -8.95 -32.73 -11.42
CA GLY A 450 -10.08 -32.57 -10.50
C GLY A 450 -9.72 -32.52 -9.01
N GLY A 451 -8.44 -32.36 -8.67
CA GLY A 451 -8.01 -32.13 -7.30
C GLY A 451 -8.25 -30.69 -6.84
N SER A 452 -8.50 -30.48 -5.55
CA SER A 452 -8.64 -29.16 -4.96
C SER A 452 -8.00 -28.99 -3.58
N ILE A 453 -7.54 -27.76 -3.33
CA ILE A 453 -7.24 -27.22 -2.00
C ILE A 453 -8.19 -26.05 -1.79
N HIS A 454 -9.06 -26.10 -0.77
CA HIS A 454 -9.99 -25.00 -0.57
C HIS A 454 -10.43 -24.72 0.86
N THR A 455 -10.80 -23.46 1.08
CA THR A 455 -11.31 -22.97 2.37
C THR A 455 -12.42 -21.95 2.16
N VAL A 456 -13.12 -21.61 3.24
CA VAL A 456 -14.08 -20.50 3.27
C VAL A 456 -13.38 -19.21 3.69
N ASN A 457 -12.88 -19.14 4.93
CA ASN A 457 -12.29 -17.91 5.49
C ASN A 457 -10.84 -18.07 5.96
N GLY A 458 -10.29 -19.29 5.95
CA GLY A 458 -8.91 -19.55 6.33
C GLY A 458 -7.94 -19.21 5.20
N ASN A 459 -6.67 -19.05 5.50
CA ASN A 459 -5.66 -18.83 4.47
C ASN A 459 -5.26 -20.16 3.82
N VAL A 460 -4.93 -20.11 2.53
CA VAL A 460 -4.28 -21.22 1.82
C VAL A 460 -2.85 -20.83 1.52
N ILE A 461 -1.89 -21.49 2.18
CA ILE A 461 -0.46 -21.17 2.07
C ILE A 461 0.28 -22.39 1.52
N LEU A 462 0.84 -22.26 0.33
CA LEU A 462 1.71 -23.27 -0.26
C LEU A 462 3.16 -22.76 -0.23
N THR A 463 4.04 -23.51 0.42
CA THR A 463 5.48 -23.21 0.48
C THR A 463 6.27 -24.33 -0.18
N GLY A 464 6.72 -24.09 -1.40
CA GLY A 464 7.42 -25.08 -2.22
C GLY A 464 8.89 -24.70 -2.43
N THR A 465 9.82 -25.59 -2.06
CA THR A 465 11.25 -25.46 -2.35
C THR A 465 11.75 -26.63 -3.18
N GLY A 466 12.12 -26.39 -4.44
CA GLY A 466 12.68 -27.39 -5.36
C GLY A 466 14.08 -27.03 -5.80
N THR A 467 15.10 -27.68 -5.22
CA THR A 467 16.51 -27.35 -5.50
C THR A 467 17.28 -28.53 -6.07
N THR A 468 18.04 -28.30 -7.15
CA THR A 468 18.92 -29.28 -7.78
C THR A 468 20.32 -28.69 -8.00
N SER A 469 21.36 -29.53 -7.92
CA SER A 469 22.76 -29.11 -8.17
C SER A 469 23.39 -29.79 -9.39
N THR A 470 22.60 -30.52 -10.19
CA THR A 470 23.08 -31.29 -11.35
C THR A 470 22.49 -30.81 -12.67
N ASN A 471 23.30 -30.88 -13.74
CA ASN A 471 22.91 -30.44 -15.08
C ASN A 471 21.83 -31.33 -15.74
N GLY A 472 20.84 -30.71 -16.40
CA GLY A 472 19.83 -31.34 -17.27
C GLY A 472 18.49 -31.63 -16.60
N VAL A 473 18.08 -30.84 -15.60
CA VAL A 473 17.01 -31.19 -14.65
C VAL A 473 15.98 -30.06 -14.51
N HIS A 474 14.69 -30.40 -14.51
CA HIS A 474 13.62 -29.46 -14.18
C HIS A 474 13.49 -29.27 -12.67
N ALA A 475 13.34 -28.03 -12.21
CA ALA A 475 13.16 -27.72 -10.81
C ALA A 475 12.06 -26.67 -10.65
N ALA A 476 11.16 -26.89 -9.69
CA ALA A 476 10.13 -25.92 -9.33
C ALA A 476 9.83 -25.92 -7.84
N GLY A 477 9.52 -24.75 -7.30
CA GLY A 477 8.97 -24.66 -5.95
C GLY A 477 7.59 -25.30 -5.91
N ILE A 478 6.70 -24.80 -6.76
CA ILE A 478 5.33 -25.29 -6.93
C ILE A 478 5.11 -25.63 -8.40
N HIS A 479 4.68 -26.86 -8.68
CA HIS A 479 4.45 -27.36 -10.03
C HIS A 479 3.03 -27.93 -10.16
N SER A 480 2.32 -27.58 -11.24
CA SER A 480 1.02 -28.17 -11.58
C SER A 480 1.06 -28.87 -12.94
N TRP A 481 0.65 -30.15 -13.01
CA TRP A 481 0.70 -30.94 -14.24
C TRP A 481 -0.66 -31.19 -14.91
N GLN A 482 -1.76 -31.09 -14.16
CA GLN A 482 -3.12 -31.36 -14.63
C GLN A 482 -4.13 -30.38 -13.98
N ASP A 483 -5.44 -30.57 -14.22
CA ASP A 483 -6.51 -29.71 -13.69
C ASP A 483 -6.56 -29.68 -12.16
N PHE A 484 -6.09 -28.58 -11.54
CA PHE A 484 -6.10 -28.41 -10.09
C PHE A 484 -6.69 -27.07 -9.69
N SER A 485 -7.45 -27.04 -8.59
CA SER A 485 -8.05 -25.82 -8.07
C SER A 485 -7.51 -25.47 -6.68
N ILE A 486 -7.10 -24.23 -6.48
CA ILE A 486 -6.68 -23.68 -5.18
C ILE A 486 -7.58 -22.47 -4.92
N TYR A 487 -8.50 -22.50 -3.97
CA TYR A 487 -9.44 -21.38 -3.80
C TYR A 487 -9.89 -21.12 -2.36
N SER A 488 -10.17 -19.86 -2.08
CA SER A 488 -10.86 -19.38 -0.88
C SER A 488 -12.14 -18.68 -1.33
N THR A 489 -13.28 -19.04 -0.74
CA THR A 489 -14.59 -18.50 -1.15
C THR A 489 -15.03 -17.26 -0.35
N GLY A 490 -14.32 -16.95 0.74
CA GLY A 490 -14.58 -15.84 1.64
C GLY A 490 -13.35 -14.94 1.79
N SER A 491 -12.97 -14.61 3.02
CA SER A 491 -11.95 -13.60 3.30
C SER A 491 -10.51 -14.12 3.38
N GLY A 492 -10.29 -15.42 3.25
CA GLY A 492 -8.96 -16.00 3.43
C GLY A 492 -8.06 -15.79 2.22
N ASP A 493 -6.80 -15.45 2.45
CA ASP A 493 -5.82 -15.17 1.40
C ASP A 493 -5.24 -16.46 0.82
N ILE A 494 -4.79 -16.40 -0.43
CA ILE A 494 -4.04 -17.48 -1.09
C ILE A 494 -2.61 -17.01 -1.30
N THR A 495 -1.66 -17.64 -0.63
CA THR A 495 -0.24 -17.30 -0.74
C THR A 495 0.56 -18.47 -1.32
N LEU A 496 1.27 -18.21 -2.42
CA LEU A 496 2.17 -19.15 -3.08
C LEU A 496 3.62 -18.69 -2.91
N ASN A 497 4.32 -19.30 -1.94
CA ASN A 497 5.74 -19.09 -1.69
C ASN A 497 6.54 -20.16 -2.43
N ALA A 498 7.30 -19.77 -3.45
CA ALA A 498 8.01 -20.73 -4.26
C ALA A 498 9.49 -20.38 -4.40
N THR A 499 10.33 -21.42 -4.38
CA THR A 499 11.77 -21.29 -4.59
C THR A 499 12.27 -22.47 -5.41
N ALA A 500 12.82 -22.18 -6.57
CA ALA A 500 13.50 -23.11 -7.45
C ALA A 500 14.96 -22.70 -7.62
N SER A 501 15.86 -23.68 -7.65
CA SER A 501 17.26 -23.42 -8.03
C SER A 501 17.86 -24.61 -8.77
N GLY A 502 18.71 -24.32 -9.75
CA GLY A 502 19.36 -25.31 -10.61
C GLY A 502 20.35 -24.65 -11.56
N THR A 503 21.10 -25.46 -12.32
CA THR A 503 22.11 -24.96 -13.26
C THR A 503 21.72 -25.10 -14.74
N THR A 504 20.85 -26.03 -15.10
CA THR A 504 20.33 -26.24 -16.47
C THR A 504 19.02 -27.05 -16.45
N GLY A 505 18.08 -26.75 -17.37
CA GLY A 505 16.71 -27.31 -17.43
C GLY A 505 15.65 -26.21 -17.31
N THR A 506 14.36 -26.53 -17.26
CA THR A 506 13.32 -25.55 -16.89
C THR A 506 13.38 -25.34 -15.38
N ILE A 507 13.81 -24.16 -14.96
CA ILE A 507 13.87 -23.76 -13.55
C ILE A 507 12.89 -22.61 -13.41
N SER A 508 11.78 -22.86 -12.72
CA SER A 508 10.78 -21.83 -12.45
C SER A 508 10.24 -22.02 -11.04
N ASP A 509 10.16 -20.96 -10.24
CA ASP A 509 9.64 -21.02 -8.88
C ASP A 509 8.20 -21.58 -8.93
N ILE A 510 7.35 -21.00 -9.78
CA ILE A 510 5.99 -21.51 -10.06
C ILE A 510 5.89 -21.95 -11.51
N TRP A 511 5.48 -23.19 -11.74
CA TRP A 511 5.39 -23.76 -13.08
C TRP A 511 4.09 -24.53 -13.30
N THR A 512 3.40 -24.28 -14.41
CA THR A 512 2.32 -25.15 -14.90
C THR A 512 2.73 -25.85 -16.19
N ALA A 513 2.43 -27.14 -16.30
CA ALA A 513 2.62 -27.88 -17.53
C ALA A 513 1.64 -27.42 -18.62
N SER A 514 1.96 -27.67 -19.88
CA SER A 514 1.08 -27.34 -21.02
C SER A 514 -0.23 -28.15 -21.05
N THR A 515 -0.42 -29.08 -20.12
CA THR A 515 -1.62 -29.91 -19.98
C THR A 515 -2.33 -29.58 -18.68
N GLY A 516 -3.65 -29.48 -18.73
CA GLY A 516 -4.52 -29.23 -17.58
C GLY A 516 -4.53 -27.80 -17.02
N VAL A 517 -5.66 -27.42 -16.42
CA VAL A 517 -6.00 -26.06 -16.00
C VAL A 517 -5.69 -25.84 -14.52
N LEU A 518 -4.83 -24.88 -14.20
CA LEU A 518 -4.66 -24.39 -12.83
C LEU A 518 -5.65 -23.24 -12.57
N SER A 519 -6.55 -23.43 -11.61
CA SER A 519 -7.49 -22.40 -11.16
C SER A 519 -7.08 -21.91 -9.77
N ILE A 520 -6.82 -20.61 -9.63
CA ILE A 520 -6.44 -19.98 -8.35
C ILE A 520 -7.48 -18.93 -7.99
N GLY A 521 -8.05 -19.05 -6.80
CA GLY A 521 -9.07 -18.15 -6.26
C GLY A 521 -10.49 -18.40 -6.79
N ASP A 522 -11.43 -17.61 -6.28
CA ASP A 522 -12.85 -17.66 -6.59
C ASP A 522 -13.37 -16.25 -6.95
N ALA A 523 -14.28 -16.17 -7.93
CA ALA A 523 -14.85 -14.89 -8.36
C ALA A 523 -15.63 -14.14 -7.26
N ASN A 524 -16.03 -14.82 -6.19
CA ASN A 524 -16.66 -14.22 -5.02
C ASN A 524 -15.73 -14.06 -3.81
N GLY A 525 -14.55 -14.70 -3.82
CA GLY A 525 -13.55 -14.57 -2.77
C GLY A 525 -13.12 -13.12 -2.61
N THR A 526 -12.91 -12.68 -1.37
CA THR A 526 -12.48 -11.33 -1.02
C THR A 526 -11.09 -11.27 -0.42
N GLY A 527 -10.46 -12.41 -0.15
CA GLY A 527 -9.06 -12.50 0.24
C GLY A 527 -8.12 -12.25 -0.93
N ASP A 528 -6.89 -11.87 -0.62
CA ASP A 528 -5.87 -11.52 -1.61
C ASP A 528 -5.22 -12.78 -2.19
N ILE A 529 -4.64 -12.66 -3.38
CA ILE A 529 -3.81 -13.71 -4.00
C ILE A 529 -2.39 -13.18 -4.13
N ILE A 530 -1.43 -13.85 -3.49
CA ILE A 530 -0.06 -13.40 -3.38
C ILE A 530 0.87 -14.45 -3.98
N PHE A 531 1.60 -14.08 -5.02
CA PHE A 531 2.67 -14.87 -5.62
C PHE A 531 4.02 -14.31 -5.14
N ASN A 532 4.79 -15.13 -4.44
CA ASN A 532 6.12 -14.78 -3.95
C ASN A 532 7.16 -15.67 -4.63
N ALA A 533 7.66 -15.22 -5.78
CA ALA A 533 8.43 -16.02 -6.73
C ALA A 533 9.30 -15.12 -7.62
N ASN A 534 10.55 -15.52 -7.88
CA ASN A 534 11.41 -14.85 -8.86
C ASN A 534 11.07 -15.23 -10.30
N THR A 535 10.37 -16.35 -10.53
CA THR A 535 9.99 -16.84 -11.86
C THR A 535 8.62 -17.49 -11.82
N ILE A 536 7.79 -17.18 -12.80
CA ILE A 536 6.46 -17.76 -12.97
C ILE A 536 6.34 -18.15 -14.44
N ASP A 537 5.90 -19.38 -14.70
CA ASP A 537 5.64 -19.90 -16.04
C ASP A 537 4.28 -20.59 -16.04
N PHE A 538 3.27 -19.91 -16.57
CA PHE A 538 1.93 -20.49 -16.74
C PHE A 538 1.75 -21.02 -18.17
N ALA A 539 2.36 -22.17 -18.49
CA ALA A 539 2.35 -22.71 -19.85
C ALA A 539 0.96 -23.12 -20.38
N ASN A 540 -0.08 -23.23 -19.52
CA ASN A 540 -1.43 -23.59 -19.95
C ASN A 540 -2.35 -22.37 -20.16
N THR A 541 -2.94 -22.28 -21.36
CA THR A 541 -3.85 -21.19 -21.77
C THR A 541 -5.19 -21.14 -21.06
N GLY A 542 -5.56 -22.19 -20.33
CA GLY A 542 -6.80 -22.26 -19.55
C GLY A 542 -6.62 -21.81 -18.10
N THR A 543 -5.41 -21.48 -17.65
CA THR A 543 -5.13 -21.00 -16.29
C THR A 543 -6.02 -19.80 -15.95
N THR A 544 -6.59 -19.78 -14.75
CA THR A 544 -7.42 -18.66 -14.27
C THR A 544 -7.02 -18.27 -12.86
N ILE A 545 -6.76 -16.98 -12.63
CA ILE A 545 -6.45 -16.41 -11.32
C ILE A 545 -7.50 -15.33 -11.04
N GLN A 546 -8.28 -15.47 -9.97
CA GLN A 546 -9.40 -14.56 -9.73
C GLN A 546 -9.73 -14.33 -8.25
N THR A 547 -10.00 -13.07 -7.91
CA THR A 547 -10.51 -12.66 -6.59
C THR A 547 -11.15 -11.26 -6.67
N LYS A 548 -11.96 -10.89 -5.68
CA LYS A 548 -12.36 -9.50 -5.43
C LYS A 548 -11.35 -8.74 -4.56
N GLY A 549 -10.46 -9.45 -3.87
CA GLY A 549 -9.29 -8.88 -3.21
C GLY A 549 -8.22 -8.47 -4.22
N ASP A 550 -7.05 -8.08 -3.72
CA ASP A 550 -5.92 -7.69 -4.54
C ASP A 550 -5.11 -8.92 -4.98
N MET A 551 -4.49 -8.82 -6.16
CA MET A 551 -3.59 -9.84 -6.70
C MET A 551 -2.18 -9.26 -6.75
N THR A 552 -1.24 -9.87 -6.03
CA THR A 552 0.14 -9.38 -5.92
C THR A 552 1.11 -10.38 -6.52
N VAL A 553 1.95 -9.92 -7.46
CA VAL A 553 3.11 -10.67 -7.95
C VAL A 553 4.37 -9.98 -7.44
N LYS A 554 4.98 -10.54 -6.40
CA LYS A 554 6.18 -10.02 -5.74
C LYS A 554 7.36 -10.95 -5.98
N PRO A 555 8.49 -10.46 -6.53
CA PRO A 555 9.72 -11.24 -6.54
C PRO A 555 10.27 -11.41 -5.13
N ARG A 556 10.89 -12.57 -4.85
CA ARG A 556 11.56 -12.81 -3.56
C ARG A 556 12.88 -12.04 -3.43
N THR A 557 13.49 -11.68 -4.56
CA THR A 557 14.79 -11.01 -4.63
C THR A 557 14.58 -9.57 -5.10
N ALA A 558 14.99 -8.60 -4.29
CA ALA A 558 14.77 -7.17 -4.56
C ALA A 558 15.48 -6.66 -5.83
N SER A 559 16.49 -7.36 -6.36
CA SER A 559 17.15 -7.00 -7.63
C SER A 559 16.56 -7.72 -8.85
N GLN A 560 15.46 -8.46 -8.68
CA GLN A 560 14.85 -9.23 -9.77
C GLN A 560 14.17 -8.28 -10.75
N THR A 561 14.60 -8.27 -12.01
CA THR A 561 13.94 -7.50 -13.08
C THR A 561 12.64 -8.17 -13.51
N ILE A 562 11.66 -7.38 -13.94
CA ILE A 562 10.32 -7.86 -14.32
C ILE A 562 9.99 -7.42 -15.75
N GLY A 563 9.63 -8.37 -16.61
CA GLY A 563 9.13 -8.08 -17.96
C GLY A 563 7.61 -8.25 -18.01
N LEU A 564 6.87 -7.28 -18.57
CA LEU A 564 5.42 -7.30 -18.69
C LEU A 564 4.97 -7.12 -20.14
N GLY A 565 4.00 -7.93 -20.58
CA GLY A 565 3.35 -7.73 -21.89
C GLY A 565 4.30 -7.83 -23.09
N GLY A 566 5.35 -8.64 -22.97
CA GLY A 566 6.41 -8.77 -23.98
C GLY A 566 7.65 -7.92 -23.71
N GLY A 567 7.72 -7.23 -22.57
CA GLY A 567 8.96 -6.63 -22.06
C GLY A 567 9.99 -7.66 -21.61
N THR A 568 11.20 -7.19 -21.33
CA THR A 568 12.35 -7.99 -20.90
C THR A 568 12.51 -8.00 -19.39
N GLY A 569 12.77 -9.17 -18.82
CA GLY A 569 13.03 -9.31 -17.40
C GLY A 569 13.22 -10.77 -17.02
N ASP A 570 13.84 -11.00 -15.88
CA ASP A 570 14.07 -12.36 -15.38
C ASP A 570 12.75 -12.97 -14.84
N LEU A 571 11.89 -12.16 -14.20
CA LEU A 571 10.49 -12.49 -13.96
C LEU A 571 9.65 -11.98 -15.13
N ASN A 572 9.39 -12.81 -16.14
CA ASN A 572 8.66 -12.40 -17.33
C ASN A 572 7.19 -12.85 -17.26
N LEU A 573 6.25 -11.91 -17.37
CA LEU A 573 4.81 -12.16 -17.49
C LEU A 573 4.36 -11.72 -18.89
N THR A 574 4.15 -12.69 -19.77
CA THR A 574 3.66 -12.45 -21.12
C THR A 574 2.21 -11.94 -21.14
N ASP A 575 1.74 -11.39 -22.27
CA ASP A 575 0.33 -10.99 -22.44
C ASP A 575 -0.65 -12.13 -22.14
N ALA A 576 -0.27 -13.37 -22.50
CA ALA A 576 -1.07 -14.55 -22.24
C ALA A 576 -1.21 -14.79 -20.72
N GLU A 577 -0.11 -14.62 -19.98
CA GLU A 577 -0.04 -14.85 -18.53
C GLU A 577 -0.74 -13.74 -17.75
N LEU A 578 -0.51 -12.47 -18.10
CA LEU A 578 -1.27 -11.32 -17.59
C LEU A 578 -2.77 -11.49 -17.89
N GLY A 579 -3.10 -12.14 -19.01
CA GLY A 579 -4.45 -12.53 -19.39
C GLY A 579 -5.15 -13.49 -18.41
N TYR A 580 -4.42 -14.26 -17.59
CA TYR A 580 -5.00 -15.20 -16.62
C TYR A 580 -5.52 -14.51 -15.36
N PHE A 581 -5.02 -13.31 -15.04
CA PHE A 581 -5.48 -12.52 -13.90
C PHE A 581 -6.83 -11.87 -14.21
N ASN A 582 -7.83 -12.12 -13.38
CA ASN A 582 -9.20 -11.62 -13.52
C ASN A 582 -9.76 -11.27 -12.15
N GLY A 583 -9.77 -9.98 -11.77
CA GLY A 583 -10.25 -9.59 -10.45
C GLY A 583 -10.89 -8.21 -10.43
N ALA A 584 -11.63 -7.94 -9.36
CA ALA A 584 -12.21 -6.62 -9.09
C ALA A 584 -11.30 -5.72 -8.23
N GLY A 585 -10.35 -6.31 -7.49
CA GLY A 585 -9.31 -5.57 -6.77
C GLY A 585 -8.18 -5.09 -7.67
N LYS A 586 -7.07 -4.71 -7.05
CA LYS A 586 -5.86 -4.25 -7.74
C LYS A 586 -5.03 -5.41 -8.25
N LEU A 587 -4.30 -5.17 -9.34
CA LEU A 587 -3.15 -6.00 -9.73
C LEU A 587 -1.87 -5.24 -9.37
N ILE A 588 -1.12 -5.79 -8.42
CA ILE A 588 0.11 -5.23 -7.89
C ILE A 588 1.29 -6.07 -8.41
N ILE A 589 2.25 -5.43 -9.06
CA ILE A 589 3.44 -6.09 -9.59
C ILE A 589 4.68 -5.42 -9.01
N GLY A 590 5.56 -6.23 -8.45
CA GLY A 590 6.74 -5.77 -7.74
C GLY A 590 6.50 -5.67 -6.24
N ASP A 591 7.31 -4.87 -5.56
CA ASP A 591 7.37 -4.81 -4.11
C ASP A 591 7.46 -3.36 -3.62
N ALA A 592 6.38 -2.91 -2.98
CA ALA A 592 6.30 -1.56 -2.44
C ALA A 592 7.27 -1.32 -1.27
N ALA A 593 7.65 -2.37 -0.52
CA ALA A 593 8.44 -2.23 0.70
C ALA A 593 9.95 -2.32 0.43
N ASP A 594 10.39 -3.40 -0.21
CA ASP A 594 11.81 -3.70 -0.37
C ASP A 594 12.36 -3.25 -1.74
N GLY A 595 11.51 -2.75 -2.64
CA GLY A 595 11.84 -2.46 -4.03
C GLY A 595 11.99 -3.72 -4.88
N THR A 596 11.97 -3.57 -6.20
CA THR A 596 12.31 -4.67 -7.14
C THR A 596 13.28 -4.18 -8.19
N GLY A 597 13.85 -5.07 -9.01
CA GLY A 597 14.69 -4.64 -10.13
C GLY A 597 13.89 -3.82 -11.15
N ASP A 598 14.54 -3.49 -12.25
CA ASP A 598 13.90 -2.73 -13.33
C ASP A 598 12.66 -3.45 -13.87
N ILE A 599 11.66 -2.67 -14.24
CA ILE A 599 10.45 -3.16 -14.89
C ILE A 599 10.42 -2.68 -16.34
N ASP A 600 10.32 -3.61 -17.29
CA ASP A 600 10.08 -3.31 -18.70
C ASP A 600 8.65 -3.76 -19.05
N LEU A 601 7.77 -2.78 -19.28
CA LEU A 601 6.41 -2.98 -19.74
C LEU A 601 6.34 -2.65 -21.23
N ASN A 602 6.03 -3.63 -22.07
CA ASN A 602 5.80 -3.42 -23.49
C ASN A 602 4.29 -3.42 -23.78
N SER A 603 3.82 -3.89 -24.93
CA SER A 603 2.44 -3.76 -25.45
C SER A 603 1.28 -4.40 -24.65
N TRP A 604 1.11 -4.09 -23.37
CA TRP A 604 0.07 -4.68 -22.52
C TRP A 604 -1.31 -4.05 -22.73
N ASN A 605 -2.30 -4.86 -23.09
CA ASN A 605 -3.70 -4.45 -23.19
C ASN A 605 -4.55 -5.03 -22.06
N TYR A 606 -4.97 -4.17 -21.12
CA TYR A 606 -5.89 -4.53 -20.03
C TYR A 606 -7.25 -3.81 -20.13
N SER A 607 -7.58 -3.24 -21.31
CA SER A 607 -8.82 -2.49 -21.51
C SER A 607 -10.10 -3.28 -21.21
N ALA A 608 -10.08 -4.61 -21.38
CA ALA A 608 -11.19 -5.51 -21.11
C ALA A 608 -11.20 -6.06 -19.67
N LYS A 609 -10.23 -5.69 -18.83
CA LYS A 609 -10.08 -6.18 -17.46
C LYS A 609 -10.81 -5.26 -16.48
N GLY A 610 -11.37 -5.88 -15.43
CA GLY A 610 -12.18 -5.21 -14.41
C GLY A 610 -11.42 -4.78 -13.15
N TYR A 611 -10.09 -4.63 -13.22
CA TYR A 611 -9.28 -4.23 -12.08
C TYR A 611 -9.72 -2.86 -11.56
N SER A 612 -9.74 -2.68 -10.24
CA SER A 612 -9.94 -1.34 -9.63
C SER A 612 -8.74 -0.43 -9.88
N GLY A 613 -7.55 -1.01 -10.03
CA GLY A 613 -6.34 -0.35 -10.47
C GLY A 613 -5.18 -1.32 -10.71
N ILE A 614 -4.09 -0.81 -11.26
CA ILE A 614 -2.82 -1.50 -11.42
C ILE A 614 -1.74 -0.66 -10.75
N GLU A 615 -0.87 -1.32 -10.00
CA GLU A 615 0.31 -0.71 -9.40
C GLU A 615 1.55 -1.50 -9.78
N ILE A 616 2.58 -0.81 -10.27
CA ILE A 616 3.89 -1.42 -10.56
C ILE A 616 4.99 -0.72 -9.75
N TYR A 617 5.89 -1.49 -9.14
CA TYR A 617 6.95 -1.00 -8.25
C TYR A 617 8.32 -1.52 -8.70
N GLY A 618 9.11 -0.70 -9.38
CA GLY A 618 10.45 -1.06 -9.90
C GLY A 618 11.54 -0.08 -9.43
N ASN A 619 12.80 -0.38 -9.75
CA ASN A 619 13.87 0.61 -9.69
C ASN A 619 13.65 1.62 -10.82
N ASP A 620 14.11 1.31 -12.03
CA ASP A 620 13.71 2.00 -13.24
C ASP A 620 12.49 1.30 -13.87
N ILE A 621 11.66 2.08 -14.58
CA ILE A 621 10.49 1.56 -15.29
C ILE A 621 10.48 2.07 -16.72
N ASP A 622 10.54 1.15 -17.69
CA ASP A 622 10.29 1.45 -19.11
C ASP A 622 8.85 1.03 -19.48
N ILE A 623 8.12 1.93 -20.15
CA ILE A 623 6.74 1.76 -20.58
C ILE A 623 6.68 1.89 -22.11
N GLY A 624 6.98 0.79 -22.81
CA GLY A 624 6.90 0.58 -24.25
C GLY A 624 5.50 0.45 -24.85
N GLY A 625 4.48 0.95 -24.15
CA GLY A 625 3.12 1.15 -24.68
C GLY A 625 2.05 0.30 -24.01
N MET A 626 0.84 0.85 -23.85
CA MET A 626 -0.23 0.10 -23.17
C MET A 626 -1.63 0.52 -23.61
N THR A 627 -2.62 -0.37 -23.45
CA THR A 627 -4.03 -0.01 -23.59
C THR A 627 -4.77 -0.16 -22.26
N MET A 628 -5.22 0.96 -21.71
CA MET A 628 -5.77 1.09 -20.37
C MET A 628 -7.26 0.74 -20.27
N GLY A 629 -7.64 0.16 -19.12
CA GLY A 629 -9.01 -0.11 -18.70
C GLY A 629 -9.67 1.04 -17.94
N THR A 630 -10.69 0.70 -17.14
CA THR A 630 -11.44 1.66 -16.31
C THR A 630 -10.78 1.95 -14.97
N GLY A 631 -9.91 1.06 -14.48
CA GLY A 631 -9.14 1.25 -13.25
C GLY A 631 -7.96 2.21 -13.43
N ASP A 632 -7.47 2.73 -12.32
CA ASP A 632 -6.30 3.61 -12.27
C ASP A 632 -5.01 2.83 -12.60
N PHE A 633 -3.99 3.49 -13.15
CA PHE A 633 -2.65 2.93 -13.30
C PHE A 633 -1.65 3.80 -12.56
N SER A 634 -0.79 3.19 -11.74
CA SER A 634 0.28 3.88 -11.04
C SER A 634 1.61 3.12 -11.20
N ALA A 635 2.64 3.82 -11.64
CA ALA A 635 4.00 3.32 -11.72
C ALA A 635 4.88 4.05 -10.71
N PHE A 636 5.60 3.28 -9.89
CA PHE A 636 6.50 3.77 -8.85
C PHE A 636 7.92 3.31 -9.17
N ALA A 637 8.72 4.19 -9.77
CA ALA A 637 10.16 4.00 -9.86
C ALA A 637 10.81 4.47 -8.55
N LYS A 638 11.84 3.75 -8.07
CA LYS A 638 12.45 3.98 -6.76
C LYS A 638 13.97 3.95 -6.82
N ASP A 639 14.62 4.92 -6.16
CA ASP A 639 16.06 4.83 -5.91
C ASP A 639 16.34 3.73 -4.85
N ASN A 640 17.21 2.79 -5.18
CA ASN A 640 17.66 1.71 -4.29
C ASN A 640 19.16 1.79 -3.94
N GLY A 641 19.83 2.88 -4.31
CA GLY A 641 21.27 3.13 -4.19
C GLY A 641 22.12 2.52 -5.30
N GLY A 642 21.53 1.78 -6.24
CA GLY A 642 22.15 1.23 -7.44
C GLY A 642 21.72 1.96 -8.72
N ASP A 643 20.42 2.15 -8.88
CA ASP A 643 19.77 2.89 -9.97
C ASP A 643 18.99 4.07 -9.37
N LEU A 644 18.79 5.15 -10.14
CA LEU A 644 18.25 6.41 -9.62
C LEU A 644 16.73 6.47 -9.59
N GLY A 645 16.01 5.54 -10.25
CA GLY A 645 14.57 5.44 -10.14
C GLY A 645 13.81 6.30 -11.16
N SER A 646 14.16 6.18 -12.44
CA SER A 646 13.55 6.89 -13.56
C SER A 646 12.38 6.11 -14.20
N ILE A 647 11.41 6.84 -14.78
CA ILE A 647 10.37 6.29 -15.64
C ILE A 647 10.59 6.77 -17.08
N THR A 648 10.67 5.84 -18.03
CA THR A 648 10.68 6.13 -19.46
C THR A 648 9.37 5.66 -20.09
N VAL A 649 8.73 6.51 -20.89
CA VAL A 649 7.59 6.16 -21.73
C VAL A 649 8.11 6.05 -23.15
N SER A 650 8.43 4.82 -23.58
CA SER A 650 9.06 4.55 -24.87
C SER A 650 8.06 4.29 -26.01
N ALA A 651 6.78 4.09 -25.71
CA ALA A 651 5.72 4.10 -26.72
C ALA A 651 4.37 4.61 -26.19
N SER A 652 3.38 4.68 -27.09
CA SER A 652 2.10 5.34 -26.80
C SER A 652 1.22 4.58 -25.78
N LEU A 653 0.55 5.33 -24.92
CA LEU A 653 -0.40 4.86 -23.90
C LEU A 653 -1.81 5.28 -24.29
N ASP A 654 -2.71 4.32 -24.50
CA ASP A 654 -4.05 4.57 -25.00
C ASP A 654 -5.13 4.21 -23.97
N LYS A 655 -6.14 5.07 -23.82
CA LYS A 655 -7.40 4.75 -23.11
C LYS A 655 -8.57 4.85 -24.07
N SER A 656 -9.19 3.70 -24.37
CA SER A 656 -10.31 3.58 -25.32
C SER A 656 -11.63 3.14 -24.68
N VAL A 657 -11.75 3.23 -23.34
CA VAL A 657 -12.94 2.82 -22.60
C VAL A 657 -13.58 4.00 -21.86
N SER A 658 -14.91 4.00 -21.76
CA SER A 658 -15.66 5.04 -21.03
C SER A 658 -15.41 4.98 -19.52
N GLY A 659 -15.57 6.11 -18.83
CA GLY A 659 -15.34 6.24 -17.38
C GLY A 659 -14.01 6.92 -17.07
N GLY A 660 -13.96 7.63 -15.95
CA GLY A 660 -12.74 8.31 -15.51
C GLY A 660 -11.72 7.35 -14.89
N SER A 661 -10.43 7.56 -15.15
CA SER A 661 -9.33 6.86 -14.47
C SER A 661 -8.12 7.80 -14.30
N LYS A 662 -7.10 7.34 -13.56
CA LYS A 662 -5.82 8.04 -13.39
C LYS A 662 -4.67 7.30 -14.06
N LEU A 663 -3.68 8.07 -14.50
CA LEU A 663 -2.35 7.63 -14.88
C LEU A 663 -1.35 8.40 -14.01
N ASN A 664 -0.76 7.73 -13.02
CA ASN A 664 0.24 8.32 -12.14
C ASN A 664 1.61 7.72 -12.48
N LEU A 665 2.53 8.53 -12.96
CA LEU A 665 3.93 8.18 -13.12
C LEU A 665 4.71 8.87 -12.01
N LEU A 666 5.29 8.08 -11.10
CA LEU A 666 5.87 8.54 -9.83
C LEU A 666 7.32 8.06 -9.74
N ALA A 667 8.26 8.91 -10.16
CA ALA A 667 9.70 8.61 -10.21
C ALA A 667 10.44 9.32 -9.08
N ASP A 668 11.44 8.65 -8.50
CA ASP A 668 12.39 9.32 -7.61
C ASP A 668 13.36 10.18 -8.44
N GLU A 669 13.69 9.79 -9.68
CA GLU A 669 14.49 10.61 -10.60
C GLU A 669 13.65 11.23 -11.74
N ASN A 670 13.86 10.83 -12.99
CA ASN A 670 13.26 11.49 -14.16
C ASN A 670 11.99 10.80 -14.64
N ILE A 671 11.13 11.57 -15.33
CA ILE A 671 10.07 11.03 -16.20
C ILE A 671 10.33 11.51 -17.61
N VAL A 672 10.61 10.59 -18.52
CA VAL A 672 11.05 10.87 -19.90
C VAL A 672 10.09 10.24 -20.90
N PHE A 673 9.68 11.00 -21.91
CA PHE A 673 8.91 10.50 -23.05
C PHE A 673 9.82 10.44 -24.28
N ASP A 674 9.91 9.25 -24.89
CA ASP A 674 10.62 9.08 -26.16
C ASP A 674 9.83 9.70 -27.34
N ASP A 675 10.49 9.76 -28.49
CA ASP A 675 9.94 10.33 -29.72
C ASP A 675 8.60 9.67 -30.14
N ASN A 676 7.51 10.44 -30.11
CA ASN A 676 6.14 10.01 -30.43
C ASN A 676 5.50 9.03 -29.41
N ALA A 677 5.92 9.05 -28.15
CA ALA A 677 5.28 8.33 -27.07
C ALA A 677 4.00 9.05 -26.57
N ASN A 678 2.92 9.02 -27.35
CA ASN A 678 1.70 9.77 -27.04
C ASN A 678 0.91 9.19 -25.86
N ILE A 679 0.11 10.01 -25.17
CA ILE A 679 -0.96 9.54 -24.27
C ILE A 679 -2.30 9.96 -24.86
N THR A 680 -3.16 8.99 -25.21
CA THR A 680 -4.44 9.28 -25.87
C THR A 680 -5.62 8.72 -25.08
N ALA A 681 -6.39 9.60 -24.42
CA ALA A 681 -7.73 9.26 -23.93
C ALA A 681 -8.79 9.51 -25.01
N ALA A 682 -9.13 8.48 -25.79
CA ALA A 682 -10.12 8.60 -26.87
C ALA A 682 -11.56 8.70 -26.34
N THR A 683 -11.84 8.07 -25.20
CA THR A 683 -13.15 8.08 -24.54
C THR A 683 -12.98 8.01 -23.03
N GLY A 684 -13.86 8.65 -22.26
CA GLY A 684 -13.67 8.82 -20.81
C GLY A 684 -12.54 9.81 -20.49
N SER A 685 -12.59 10.42 -19.31
CA SER A 685 -11.51 11.31 -18.86
C SER A 685 -10.32 10.50 -18.32
N LEU A 686 -9.11 10.97 -18.57
CA LEU A 686 -7.88 10.43 -17.99
C LEU A 686 -7.17 11.54 -17.22
N ASN A 687 -7.06 11.39 -15.92
CA ASN A 687 -6.31 12.29 -15.07
C ASN A 687 -4.85 11.87 -15.05
N ILE A 688 -3.93 12.74 -15.46
CA ILE A 688 -2.51 12.41 -15.60
C ILE A 688 -1.70 13.18 -14.56
N LEU A 689 -0.87 12.46 -13.81
CA LEU A 689 0.12 13.00 -12.90
C LEU A 689 1.50 12.46 -13.26
N LEU A 690 2.43 13.36 -13.56
CA LEU A 690 3.85 13.11 -13.71
C LEU A 690 4.56 13.74 -12.51
N ASN A 691 5.05 12.92 -11.58
CA ASN A 691 5.77 13.35 -10.39
C ASN A 691 7.20 12.80 -10.44
N ALA A 692 8.16 13.65 -10.82
CA ALA A 692 9.60 13.39 -10.77
C ALA A 692 10.19 13.84 -9.42
N ASP A 693 11.44 13.50 -9.05
CA ASP A 693 12.04 13.97 -7.77
C ASP A 693 11.15 13.62 -6.55
N ARG A 694 10.43 12.48 -6.57
CA ARG A 694 9.39 12.18 -5.56
C ARG A 694 9.94 12.09 -4.15
N ASP A 695 11.18 11.67 -3.98
CA ASP A 695 11.89 11.60 -2.70
C ASP A 695 12.43 12.97 -2.24
N ALA A 696 12.30 14.01 -3.08
CA ALA A 696 12.66 15.39 -2.82
C ALA A 696 14.15 15.59 -2.53
N ASP A 697 15.00 14.84 -3.22
CA ASP A 697 16.46 14.96 -3.16
C ASP A 697 17.01 16.03 -4.13
N GLN A 698 16.14 16.68 -4.91
CA GLN A 698 16.42 17.70 -5.93
C GLN A 698 17.07 17.11 -7.19
N ASN A 699 16.64 15.91 -7.59
CA ASN A 699 17.20 15.22 -8.75
C ASN A 699 16.14 14.50 -9.60
N GLY A 700 15.23 15.24 -10.23
CA GLY A 700 14.23 14.62 -11.10
C GLY A 700 13.49 15.57 -12.03
N ALA A 701 13.67 15.40 -13.34
CA ALA A 701 13.05 16.22 -14.37
C ALA A 701 11.87 15.52 -15.07
N VAL A 702 10.95 16.31 -15.63
CA VAL A 702 9.95 15.83 -16.58
C VAL A 702 10.31 16.32 -17.99
N HIS A 703 10.54 15.38 -18.91
CA HIS A 703 10.90 15.64 -20.30
C HIS A 703 9.88 15.03 -21.25
N ILE A 704 9.17 15.89 -22.00
CA ILE A 704 8.16 15.48 -22.99
C ILE A 704 8.64 15.91 -24.37
N GLN A 705 9.00 14.93 -25.20
CA GLN A 705 9.52 15.17 -26.55
C GLN A 705 8.59 14.59 -27.62
N ASN A 706 8.23 15.41 -28.62
CA ASN A 706 7.48 15.00 -29.82
C ASN A 706 6.22 14.17 -29.52
N SER A 707 5.54 14.46 -28.42
CA SER A 707 4.47 13.60 -27.88
C SER A 707 3.18 14.40 -27.64
N ALA A 708 2.07 13.83 -28.06
CA ALA A 708 0.74 14.36 -27.82
C ALA A 708 0.09 13.71 -26.59
N ILE A 709 -0.50 14.51 -25.72
CA ILE A 709 -1.16 14.10 -24.48
C ILE A 709 -2.59 14.65 -24.49
N VAL A 710 -3.57 13.76 -24.59
CA VAL A 710 -4.99 14.10 -24.62
C VAL A 710 -5.69 13.44 -23.43
N THR A 711 -6.23 14.25 -22.52
CA THR A 711 -6.89 13.75 -21.29
C THR A 711 -8.40 13.57 -21.44
N ASN A 712 -9.00 14.14 -22.48
CA ASN A 712 -10.44 14.14 -22.73
C ASN A 712 -11.28 14.61 -21.51
N GLY A 713 -10.91 15.76 -20.94
CA GLY A 713 -11.60 16.38 -19.81
C GLY A 713 -11.01 16.06 -18.44
N GLY A 714 -10.01 15.18 -18.36
CA GLY A 714 -9.20 14.99 -17.14
C GLY A 714 -8.14 16.08 -16.98
N TYR A 715 -7.52 16.19 -15.80
CA TYR A 715 -6.41 17.12 -15.60
C TYR A 715 -5.08 16.55 -16.11
N PHE A 716 -4.12 17.44 -16.35
CA PHE A 716 -2.71 17.09 -16.57
C PHE A 716 -1.85 17.86 -15.57
N VAL A 717 -0.98 17.15 -14.86
CA VAL A 717 -0.07 17.73 -13.87
C VAL A 717 1.34 17.17 -14.10
N ALA A 718 2.32 18.06 -14.27
CA ALA A 718 3.74 17.73 -14.25
C ALA A 718 4.44 18.55 -13.17
N GLY A 719 5.11 17.87 -12.24
CA GLY A 719 5.80 18.49 -11.11
C GLY A 719 6.71 17.49 -10.41
N GLY A 720 7.05 17.77 -9.15
CA GLY A 720 7.92 16.88 -8.38
C GLY A 720 7.56 16.66 -6.92
N GLY A 721 8.53 16.16 -6.14
CA GLY A 721 8.58 16.02 -4.67
C GLY A 721 7.54 15.14 -3.96
N SER A 722 7.61 15.16 -2.63
CA SER A 722 6.96 14.18 -1.76
C SER A 722 5.48 14.48 -1.43
N GLY A 723 4.84 15.41 -2.14
CA GLY A 723 3.48 15.90 -1.85
C GLY A 723 2.36 14.99 -2.39
N THR A 724 1.19 15.00 -1.74
CA THR A 724 -0.03 14.35 -2.27
C THR A 724 -0.81 15.33 -3.16
N LEU A 725 -1.38 14.89 -4.28
CA LEU A 725 -2.04 15.76 -5.28
C LEU A 725 -3.13 16.72 -4.72
N PHE A 726 -3.77 16.41 -3.57
CA PHE A 726 -4.91 17.18 -3.01
C PHE A 726 -4.82 17.42 -1.47
N GLY A 727 -3.63 17.37 -0.88
CA GLY A 727 -3.45 17.78 0.52
C GLY A 727 -3.66 19.29 0.70
N ALA A 728 -3.81 19.75 1.95
CA ALA A 728 -3.66 21.19 2.27
C ALA A 728 -2.30 21.73 1.82
N ASP A 729 -1.32 20.83 1.69
CA ASP A 729 0.04 21.01 1.18
C ASP A 729 0.27 20.26 -0.16
N GLY A 730 -0.79 20.07 -0.98
CA GLY A 730 -0.75 19.26 -2.19
C GLY A 730 -0.54 20.03 -3.50
N ILE A 731 -0.22 19.31 -4.60
CA ILE A 731 0.01 19.90 -5.94
C ILE A 731 -1.20 20.72 -6.45
N TYR A 732 -2.40 20.40 -5.97
CA TYR A 732 -3.62 21.20 -6.16
C TYR A 732 -3.99 21.93 -4.86
N GLY A 733 -3.28 23.01 -4.54
CA GLY A 733 -3.68 23.92 -3.47
C GLY A 733 -5.07 24.49 -3.76
N THR A 734 -5.97 24.47 -2.78
CA THR A 734 -7.30 25.07 -2.93
C THR A 734 -7.16 26.60 -2.94
N ALA A 735 -7.01 27.21 -4.11
CA ALA A 735 -7.38 28.59 -4.51
C ALA A 735 -7.40 29.78 -3.51
N ASP A 736 -6.77 29.71 -2.33
CA ASP A 736 -6.87 30.72 -1.25
C ASP A 736 -5.50 31.10 -0.64
N ASP A 737 -4.38 30.61 -1.18
CA ASP A 737 -3.09 30.76 -0.51
C ASP A 737 -2.07 31.57 -1.32
N ALA A 738 -2.43 32.80 -1.69
CA ALA A 738 -1.50 33.79 -2.28
C ALA A 738 -0.36 34.21 -1.33
N ALA A 739 -0.32 33.72 -0.08
CA ALA A 739 0.65 34.11 0.95
C ALA A 739 1.34 32.93 1.66
N SER A 740 1.12 31.68 1.23
CA SER A 740 1.69 30.50 1.87
C SER A 740 3.00 30.08 1.24
N THR A 741 4.04 29.97 2.06
CA THR A 741 5.27 29.24 1.74
C THR A 741 5.08 27.71 1.90
N GLY A 742 3.84 27.23 1.85
CA GLY A 742 3.46 25.82 1.96
C GLY A 742 3.88 25.06 0.70
N ALA A 743 3.85 23.73 0.80
CA ALA A 743 4.42 22.82 -0.19
C ALA A 743 3.66 22.75 -1.54
N ASP A 744 2.96 23.81 -1.98
CA ASP A 744 2.31 23.86 -3.31
C ASP A 744 3.32 24.10 -4.47
N LYS A 745 4.58 24.34 -4.12
CA LYS A 745 5.75 24.51 -5.02
C LYS A 745 6.54 23.21 -5.17
N VAL A 746 5.88 22.09 -5.36
CA VAL A 746 6.60 20.83 -5.60
C VAL A 746 7.03 20.78 -7.07
N LEU A 747 8.24 21.27 -7.30
CA LEU A 747 8.84 21.46 -8.62
C LEU A 747 9.52 20.14 -9.04
N ALA A 748 9.37 19.74 -10.30
CA ALA A 748 10.32 18.80 -10.89
C ALA A 748 11.69 19.49 -10.95
N TYR A 749 12.71 18.90 -10.34
CA TYR A 749 14.02 19.51 -10.20
C TYR A 749 15.00 18.97 -11.26
N GLY A 750 15.40 19.82 -12.20
CA GLY A 750 16.33 19.45 -13.26
C GLY A 750 17.65 18.91 -12.70
N ASN A 751 18.33 18.06 -13.47
CA ASN A 751 19.59 17.43 -13.08
C ASN A 751 20.64 17.45 -14.21
N GLY A 752 21.74 16.73 -14.02
CA GLY A 752 22.84 16.66 -14.98
C GLY A 752 22.48 16.00 -16.32
N SER A 753 21.42 15.18 -16.38
CA SER A 753 20.92 14.54 -17.61
C SER A 753 19.89 15.42 -18.30
N TYR A 754 18.99 16.03 -17.54
CA TYR A 754 17.93 16.92 -17.99
C TYR A 754 17.94 18.19 -17.15
N THR A 755 18.58 19.23 -17.65
CA THR A 755 18.87 20.46 -16.87
C THR A 755 17.65 21.35 -16.60
N ARG A 756 16.48 20.98 -17.11
CA ARG A 756 15.25 21.76 -17.05
C ARG A 756 14.24 20.99 -16.21
N GLY A 757 13.55 21.65 -15.28
CA GLY A 757 12.62 20.98 -14.38
C GLY A 757 11.48 20.30 -15.12
N VAL A 758 10.75 21.10 -15.90
CA VAL A 758 9.76 20.59 -16.86
C VAL A 758 10.10 21.11 -18.26
N SER A 759 10.12 20.22 -19.24
CA SER A 759 10.42 20.59 -20.63
C SER A 759 9.48 19.94 -21.62
N LEU A 760 8.87 20.78 -22.48
CA LEU A 760 8.04 20.38 -23.59
C LEU A 760 8.73 20.79 -24.90
N TYR A 761 9.11 19.79 -25.71
CA TYR A 761 9.75 19.99 -27.00
C TYR A 761 8.88 19.37 -28.09
N ASN A 762 8.23 20.20 -28.91
CA ASN A 762 7.24 19.77 -29.89
C ASN A 762 6.16 18.84 -29.28
N GLY A 763 5.69 19.17 -28.07
CA GLY A 763 4.68 18.39 -27.34
C GLY A 763 3.30 19.05 -27.37
N ASP A 764 2.25 18.26 -27.59
CA ASP A 764 0.87 18.75 -27.70
C ASP A 764 0.03 18.27 -26.51
N ILE A 765 -0.30 19.13 -25.54
CA ILE A 765 -1.12 18.80 -24.38
C ILE A 765 -2.52 19.42 -24.51
N SER A 766 -3.55 18.57 -24.48
CA SER A 766 -4.96 18.97 -24.57
C SER A 766 -5.78 18.37 -23.44
N THR A 767 -6.28 19.21 -22.53
CA THR A 767 -7.06 18.75 -21.36
C THR A 767 -8.57 18.92 -21.49
N GLY A 768 -9.05 19.64 -22.52
CA GLY A 768 -10.46 20.02 -22.61
C GLY A 768 -10.88 20.88 -21.40
N ALA A 769 -11.87 20.43 -20.63
CA ALA A 769 -12.32 21.16 -19.44
C ALA A 769 -11.42 20.99 -18.20
N GLY A 770 -10.47 20.04 -18.22
CA GLY A 770 -9.58 19.78 -17.09
C GLY A 770 -8.45 20.79 -16.96
N VAL A 771 -7.93 20.98 -15.74
CA VAL A 771 -6.81 21.89 -15.44
C VAL A 771 -5.49 21.34 -15.98
N LEU A 772 -4.57 22.23 -16.38
CA LEU A 772 -3.21 21.90 -16.81
C LEU A 772 -2.22 22.61 -15.88
N ILE A 773 -1.39 21.87 -15.15
CA ILE A 773 -0.40 22.41 -14.19
C ILE A 773 1.00 21.93 -14.58
N LEU A 774 1.94 22.86 -14.72
CA LEU A 774 3.36 22.59 -14.96
C LEU A 774 4.22 23.30 -13.92
N ASN A 775 5.01 22.56 -13.16
CA ASN A 775 5.82 23.05 -12.05
C ASN A 775 7.26 22.56 -12.18
N GLY A 776 8.23 23.44 -12.43
CA GLY A 776 9.63 23.04 -12.62
C GLY A 776 10.68 23.97 -12.02
N HIS A 777 11.80 23.38 -11.60
CA HIS A 777 13.02 24.04 -11.16
C HIS A 777 14.17 23.62 -12.07
N GLY A 778 14.96 24.56 -12.59
CA GLY A 778 16.14 24.23 -13.38
C GLY A 778 17.22 23.56 -12.54
N TYR A 779 18.15 22.86 -13.17
CA TYR A 779 19.28 22.26 -12.45
C TYR A 779 20.16 23.34 -11.82
N ASP A 780 20.53 23.18 -10.55
CA ASP A 780 21.46 24.07 -9.87
C ASP A 780 22.92 23.74 -10.24
N ASP A 781 23.36 24.26 -11.38
CA ASP A 781 24.75 24.17 -11.83
C ASP A 781 25.36 25.56 -12.06
N ALA A 782 26.23 25.99 -11.15
CA ALA A 782 26.94 27.27 -11.23
C ALA A 782 27.78 27.45 -12.50
N GLY A 783 28.13 26.36 -13.20
CA GLY A 783 28.80 26.41 -14.51
C GLY A 783 27.83 26.41 -15.70
N GLY A 784 26.58 26.04 -15.48
CA GLY A 784 25.59 25.73 -16.49
C GLY A 784 24.92 26.94 -17.14
N SER A 785 24.14 26.67 -18.17
CA SER A 785 23.27 27.64 -18.85
C SER A 785 22.05 26.88 -19.39
N GLN A 786 20.97 27.59 -19.73
CA GLN A 786 19.72 26.96 -20.17
C GLN A 786 19.07 26.08 -19.08
N LEU A 787 19.26 26.49 -17.82
CA LEU A 787 18.75 25.81 -16.63
C LEU A 787 17.34 26.34 -16.32
N ASN A 788 16.43 26.27 -17.29
CA ASN A 788 15.09 26.83 -17.14
C ASN A 788 14.25 26.03 -16.14
N GLY A 789 13.41 26.70 -15.36
CA GLY A 789 12.42 26.03 -14.51
C GLY A 789 11.42 25.24 -15.36
N LEU A 790 10.78 25.97 -16.27
CA LEU A 790 9.86 25.44 -17.26
C LEU A 790 10.22 25.96 -18.65
N ILE A 791 10.29 25.07 -19.64
CA ILE A 791 10.39 25.46 -21.06
C ILE A 791 9.28 24.83 -21.90
N ILE A 792 8.72 25.63 -22.81
CA ILE A 792 7.76 25.21 -23.83
C ILE A 792 8.31 25.71 -25.16
N GLU A 793 8.75 24.79 -26.04
CA GLU A 793 9.45 25.18 -27.26
C GLU A 793 9.14 24.29 -28.48
N ASN A 794 9.69 24.73 -29.62
CA ASN A 794 9.71 23.99 -30.89
C ASN A 794 8.33 23.54 -31.40
N GLY A 795 7.32 24.40 -31.33
CA GLY A 795 5.99 24.10 -31.85
C GLY A 795 5.05 23.42 -30.86
N SER A 796 5.42 23.32 -29.58
CA SER A 796 4.58 22.73 -28.54
C SER A 796 3.26 23.48 -28.36
N VAL A 797 2.15 22.75 -28.19
CA VAL A 797 0.81 23.32 -27.99
C VAL A 797 0.24 22.89 -26.64
N LEU A 798 -0.11 23.86 -25.79
CA LEU A 798 -0.91 23.63 -24.58
C LEU A 798 -2.30 24.22 -24.81
N GLN A 799 -3.35 23.41 -24.63
CA GLN A 799 -4.71 23.86 -24.87
C GLN A 799 -5.75 23.33 -23.88
N THR A 800 -6.64 24.22 -23.45
CA THR A 800 -7.83 23.90 -22.65
C THR A 800 -9.08 24.59 -23.23
N SER A 801 -10.28 24.10 -22.91
CA SER A 801 -11.54 24.79 -23.20
C SER A 801 -11.98 25.67 -22.04
N SER A 802 -11.92 25.16 -20.81
CA SER A 802 -12.33 25.91 -19.61
C SER A 802 -11.44 25.64 -18.41
N GLY A 803 -10.46 24.74 -18.55
CA GLY A 803 -9.50 24.46 -17.50
C GLY A 803 -8.47 25.58 -17.39
N HIS A 804 -8.07 25.89 -16.16
CA HIS A 804 -6.97 26.82 -15.91
C HIS A 804 -5.65 26.21 -16.39
N ILE A 805 -4.83 26.99 -17.08
CA ILE A 805 -3.41 26.66 -17.33
C ILE A 805 -2.58 27.38 -16.27
N ILE A 806 -1.87 26.62 -15.44
CA ILE A 806 -1.02 27.12 -14.37
C ILE A 806 0.42 26.69 -14.66
N MET A 807 1.31 27.65 -14.73
CA MET A 807 2.74 27.43 -14.98
C MET A 807 3.54 28.08 -13.86
N THR A 808 4.38 27.29 -13.20
CA THR A 808 5.31 27.77 -12.16
C THR A 808 6.72 27.31 -12.52
N GLY A 809 7.64 28.26 -12.60
CA GLY A 809 9.01 27.96 -13.01
C GLY A 809 10.04 28.72 -12.20
N THR A 810 11.05 28.03 -11.68
CA THR A 810 12.23 28.64 -11.06
C THR A 810 13.46 28.26 -11.88
N GLY A 811 14.15 29.24 -12.46
CA GLY A 811 15.42 28.99 -13.14
C GLY A 811 16.46 28.48 -12.14
N GLY A 812 17.33 27.57 -12.58
CA GLY A 812 18.42 27.03 -11.78
C GLY A 812 19.58 28.01 -11.61
N ASN A 813 20.44 27.73 -10.64
CA ASN A 813 21.56 28.56 -10.19
C ASN A 813 22.76 28.60 -11.17
N GLY A 814 22.54 28.96 -12.44
CA GLY A 814 23.53 28.98 -13.51
C GLY A 814 24.10 30.35 -13.89
N ASN A 815 24.76 30.38 -15.05
CA ASN A 815 25.33 31.61 -15.64
C ASN A 815 24.35 32.30 -16.61
N ASN A 816 23.85 31.62 -17.65
CA ASN A 816 23.04 32.27 -18.70
C ASN A 816 21.74 31.52 -19.02
N ASP A 817 20.72 32.23 -19.52
CA ASP A 817 19.44 31.69 -20.02
C ASP A 817 18.75 30.78 -18.99
N ASN A 818 18.71 31.21 -17.72
CA ASN A 818 18.10 30.45 -16.62
C ASN A 818 16.76 31.08 -16.24
N ASP A 819 15.84 31.09 -17.20
CA ASP A 819 14.54 31.72 -17.02
C ASP A 819 13.70 30.90 -16.05
N GLY A 820 12.79 31.58 -15.34
CA GLY A 820 11.75 30.89 -14.60
C GLY A 820 10.89 30.07 -15.55
N ILE A 821 10.25 30.76 -16.49
CA ILE A 821 9.40 30.19 -17.53
C ILE A 821 9.80 30.77 -18.89
N LEU A 822 10.11 29.89 -19.85
CA LEU A 822 10.42 30.26 -21.23
C LEU A 822 9.46 29.60 -22.23
N ILE A 823 8.66 30.42 -22.93
CA ILE A 823 7.75 30.00 -24.00
C ILE A 823 8.31 30.54 -25.32
N MET A 824 8.82 29.67 -26.20
CA MET A 824 9.59 30.14 -27.34
C MET A 824 9.36 29.42 -28.67
N GLY A 825 9.54 30.18 -29.76
CA GLY A 825 9.60 29.68 -31.12
C GLY A 825 8.26 29.72 -31.86
N ALA A 826 8.34 29.90 -33.17
CA ALA A 826 7.16 29.93 -34.04
C ALA A 826 6.39 28.60 -33.99
N GLY A 827 5.07 28.68 -33.87
CA GLY A 827 4.19 27.52 -33.76
C GLY A 827 3.96 27.05 -32.32
N THR A 828 4.79 27.50 -31.36
CA THR A 828 4.56 27.24 -29.94
C THR A 828 3.38 28.07 -29.44
N SER A 829 2.41 27.45 -28.77
CA SER A 829 1.23 28.15 -28.24
C SER A 829 0.74 27.64 -26.89
N VAL A 830 0.34 28.56 -26.01
CA VAL A 830 -0.38 28.28 -24.77
C VAL A 830 -1.75 28.95 -24.85
N SER A 831 -2.82 28.16 -24.87
CA SER A 831 -4.16 28.69 -25.17
C SER A 831 -5.29 28.12 -24.33
N SER A 832 -6.29 28.94 -24.06
CA SER A 832 -7.52 28.52 -23.39
C SER A 832 -8.73 29.23 -24.02
N VAL A 833 -9.93 28.64 -23.95
CA VAL A 833 -11.15 29.39 -24.31
C VAL A 833 -11.57 30.25 -23.12
N SER A 834 -12.10 29.66 -22.06
CA SER A 834 -12.63 30.39 -20.90
C SER A 834 -11.85 30.21 -19.60
N GLY A 835 -10.90 29.28 -19.55
CA GLY A 835 -10.02 29.12 -18.38
C GLY A 835 -8.90 30.16 -18.39
N ASN A 836 -8.43 30.57 -17.22
CA ASN A 836 -7.32 31.52 -17.12
C ASN A 836 -5.99 30.88 -17.56
N ILE A 837 -5.01 31.71 -17.87
CA ILE A 837 -3.61 31.33 -18.06
C ILE A 837 -2.79 32.11 -17.03
N THR A 838 -2.14 31.42 -16.11
CA THR A 838 -1.30 32.03 -15.08
C THR A 838 0.12 31.50 -15.20
N ALA A 839 1.09 32.42 -15.24
CA ALA A 839 2.50 32.09 -15.28
C ALA A 839 3.25 32.82 -14.15
N THR A 840 3.89 32.06 -13.27
CA THR A 840 4.69 32.58 -12.17
C THR A 840 6.13 32.11 -12.33
N GLY A 841 7.01 33.02 -12.73
CA GLY A 841 8.38 32.71 -13.08
C GLY A 841 9.40 33.46 -12.23
N THR A 842 10.40 32.74 -11.71
CA THR A 842 11.52 33.32 -10.96
C THR A 842 12.83 32.93 -11.61
N ALA A 843 13.60 33.89 -12.13
CA ALA A 843 14.97 33.65 -12.55
C ALA A 843 15.93 33.74 -11.36
N THR A 844 16.80 32.75 -11.20
CA THR A 844 17.83 32.72 -10.13
C THR A 844 19.23 32.61 -10.74
N THR A 845 20.23 33.24 -10.11
CA THR A 845 21.65 33.06 -10.45
C THR A 845 22.56 33.28 -9.25
N VAL A 846 23.78 32.73 -9.36
CA VAL A 846 24.90 32.90 -8.41
C VAL A 846 26.10 33.64 -9.04
N GLY A 847 26.08 33.92 -10.34
CA GLY A 847 27.23 34.41 -11.13
C GLY A 847 27.03 35.78 -11.79
N ALA A 848 28.14 36.44 -12.15
CA ALA A 848 28.19 37.76 -12.82
C ALA A 848 28.45 37.62 -14.33
N GLY A 849 27.69 36.77 -15.02
CA GLY A 849 27.87 36.46 -16.44
C GLY A 849 27.21 37.50 -17.38
N TRP A 850 27.02 37.11 -18.64
CA TRP A 850 26.30 37.89 -19.66
C TRP A 850 24.86 37.38 -19.66
N ASP A 851 24.07 37.77 -18.67
CA ASP A 851 22.87 37.02 -18.30
C ASP A 851 21.59 37.65 -18.85
N ASN A 852 20.90 36.97 -19.78
CA ASN A 852 19.47 37.16 -20.00
C ASN A 852 18.75 36.37 -18.91
N LEU A 853 18.25 37.05 -17.89
CA LEU A 853 17.50 36.42 -16.80
C LEU A 853 16.10 37.00 -16.77
N GLN A 854 15.14 36.15 -17.13
CA GLN A 854 13.75 36.56 -17.21
C GLN A 854 12.89 35.69 -16.30
N GLY A 855 12.02 36.33 -15.51
CA GLY A 855 11.05 35.61 -14.71
C GLY A 855 10.13 34.78 -15.62
N VAL A 856 9.37 35.48 -16.46
CA VAL A 856 8.49 34.88 -17.48
C VAL A 856 8.81 35.47 -18.85
N THR A 857 9.03 34.62 -19.85
CA THR A 857 9.38 35.03 -21.21
C THR A 857 8.47 34.40 -22.26
N VAL A 858 7.93 35.23 -23.15
CA VAL A 858 7.34 34.82 -24.43
C VAL A 858 8.24 35.32 -25.56
N PHE A 859 8.86 34.40 -26.29
CA PHE A 859 9.98 34.70 -27.18
C PHE A 859 9.77 34.20 -28.62
N ASN A 860 10.25 34.97 -29.60
CA ASN A 860 10.49 34.50 -30.97
C ASN A 860 9.25 33.88 -31.67
N GLY A 861 8.15 34.63 -31.68
CA GLY A 861 6.92 34.25 -32.40
C GLY A 861 6.02 33.23 -31.70
N ALA A 862 6.24 32.96 -30.41
CA ALA A 862 5.32 32.19 -29.57
C ALA A 862 4.00 32.96 -29.31
N LEU A 863 2.92 32.22 -29.05
CA LEU A 863 1.57 32.75 -28.79
C LEU A 863 1.07 32.33 -27.40
N VAL A 864 0.60 33.29 -26.60
CA VAL A 864 -0.23 33.02 -25.43
C VAL A 864 -1.59 33.67 -25.62
N GLU A 865 -2.68 32.88 -25.57
CA GLU A 865 -4.00 33.37 -25.95
C GLU A 865 -5.18 32.84 -25.12
N THR A 866 -6.12 33.73 -24.78
CA THR A 866 -7.46 33.34 -24.36
C THR A 866 -8.51 33.81 -25.37
N THR A 867 -9.48 32.96 -25.72
CA THR A 867 -10.46 33.28 -26.79
C THR A 867 -11.88 33.59 -26.30
N GLY A 868 -12.19 33.23 -25.06
CA GLY A 868 -13.40 33.56 -24.31
C GLY A 868 -13.08 34.49 -23.15
N THR A 869 -13.68 34.24 -21.98
CA THR A 869 -13.62 35.11 -20.79
C THR A 869 -12.41 34.88 -19.89
N GLY A 870 -11.49 33.99 -20.26
CA GLY A 870 -10.32 33.67 -19.42
C GLY A 870 -9.29 34.80 -19.45
N SER A 871 -8.70 35.14 -18.31
CA SER A 871 -7.63 36.15 -18.22
C SER A 871 -6.23 35.54 -18.40
N ILE A 872 -5.24 36.38 -18.71
CA ILE A 872 -3.82 36.03 -18.77
C ILE A 872 -3.09 36.85 -17.70
N ASP A 873 -2.47 36.17 -16.73
CA ASP A 873 -1.77 36.80 -15.61
C ASP A 873 -0.32 36.29 -15.55
N PHE A 874 0.67 37.16 -15.80
CA PHE A 874 2.08 36.81 -15.61
C PHE A 874 2.69 37.57 -14.44
N THR A 875 3.37 36.83 -13.57
CA THR A 875 4.17 37.35 -12.47
C THR A 875 5.61 36.89 -12.65
N GLY A 876 6.52 37.83 -12.86
CA GLY A 876 7.91 37.54 -13.16
C GLY A 876 8.88 38.23 -12.20
N THR A 877 9.79 37.46 -11.60
CA THR A 877 10.82 37.97 -10.68
C THR A 877 12.22 37.66 -11.21
N ALA A 878 13.12 38.66 -11.21
CA ALA A 878 14.53 38.51 -11.56
C ALA A 878 15.39 39.35 -10.60
N SER A 879 16.25 38.73 -9.77
CA SER A 879 16.83 39.42 -8.61
C SER A 879 18.31 39.82 -8.72
N ASN A 880 19.10 39.30 -9.69
CA ASN A 880 20.56 39.21 -9.49
C ASN A 880 21.54 39.65 -10.64
N SER A 881 21.18 39.96 -11.90
CA SER A 881 22.14 40.31 -13.02
C SER A 881 22.11 41.74 -13.63
N THR A 882 22.77 42.04 -14.77
CA THR A 882 22.71 43.36 -15.44
C THR A 882 21.64 43.50 -16.53
N SER A 883 20.98 42.40 -16.93
CA SER A 883 19.84 42.36 -17.85
C SER A 883 18.72 41.54 -17.20
N ARG A 884 18.14 42.12 -16.15
CA ARG A 884 17.06 41.51 -15.35
C ARG A 884 15.74 41.96 -15.94
N ILE A 885 14.91 41.01 -16.36
CA ILE A 885 13.55 41.31 -16.78
C ILE A 885 12.58 40.52 -15.92
N GLY A 886 11.58 41.16 -15.33
CA GLY A 886 10.51 40.45 -14.64
C GLY A 886 9.70 39.62 -15.63
N VAL A 887 8.99 40.31 -16.53
CA VAL A 887 8.19 39.72 -17.60
C VAL A 887 8.66 40.25 -18.96
N SER A 888 8.95 39.36 -19.91
CA SER A 888 9.43 39.69 -21.26
C SER A 888 8.50 39.13 -22.35
N VAL A 889 8.08 39.96 -23.29
CA VAL A 889 7.37 39.56 -24.53
C VAL A 889 8.15 40.14 -25.72
N GLU A 890 9.00 39.32 -26.33
CA GLU A 890 10.01 39.85 -27.24
C GLU A 890 10.32 38.99 -28.47
N HIS A 891 10.86 39.65 -29.49
CA HIS A 891 11.39 39.10 -30.74
C HIS A 891 10.36 38.42 -31.67
N ASN A 892 10.56 38.60 -32.98
CA ASN A 892 9.84 37.95 -34.08
C ASN A 892 8.31 37.87 -33.90
N ASN A 893 7.70 38.94 -33.39
CA ASN A 893 6.26 39.04 -33.13
C ASN A 893 5.74 37.98 -32.15
N ALA A 894 6.40 37.82 -30.99
CA ALA A 894 5.77 37.17 -29.83
C ALA A 894 4.43 37.85 -29.49
N ILE A 895 3.39 37.07 -29.17
CA ILE A 895 2.02 37.58 -28.98
C ILE A 895 1.46 37.11 -27.65
N VAL A 896 0.90 38.04 -26.87
CA VAL A 896 0.00 37.77 -25.74
C VAL A 896 -1.35 38.43 -26.06
N ARG A 897 -2.44 37.66 -26.10
CA ARG A 897 -3.75 38.19 -26.51
C ARG A 897 -4.95 37.59 -25.79
N ALA A 898 -5.95 38.41 -25.49
CA ALA A 898 -7.28 37.95 -25.08
C ALA A 898 -8.35 38.44 -26.08
N THR A 899 -9.16 37.54 -26.66
CA THR A 899 -10.15 37.90 -27.72
C THR A 899 -11.63 37.81 -27.31
N GLY A 900 -11.94 37.40 -26.08
CA GLY A 900 -13.31 37.11 -25.64
C GLY A 900 -13.74 37.81 -24.35
N GLY A 901 -13.05 38.87 -23.94
CA GLY A 901 -13.36 39.69 -22.76
C GLY A 901 -12.50 39.42 -21.53
N GLY A 902 -11.48 38.55 -21.62
CA GLY A 902 -10.49 38.36 -20.56
C GLY A 902 -9.49 39.51 -20.46
N ASN A 903 -8.93 39.72 -19.26
CA ASN A 903 -7.91 40.73 -19.00
C ASN A 903 -6.51 40.18 -19.22
N ILE A 904 -5.54 41.06 -19.44
CA ILE A 904 -4.11 40.74 -19.42
C ILE A 904 -3.43 41.53 -18.32
N SER A 905 -2.72 40.86 -17.41
CA SER A 905 -1.97 41.49 -16.33
C SER A 905 -0.51 41.05 -16.34
N PHE A 906 0.40 42.01 -16.19
CA PHE A 906 1.82 41.76 -15.99
C PHE A 906 2.29 42.40 -14.68
N THR A 907 2.90 41.58 -13.83
CA THR A 907 3.56 42.02 -12.60
C THR A 907 5.04 41.68 -12.68
N GLY A 908 5.89 42.69 -12.84
CA GLY A 908 7.34 42.54 -12.92
C GLY A 908 8.03 42.91 -11.61
N ASN A 909 9.08 42.17 -11.24
CA ASN A 909 9.96 42.52 -10.13
C ASN A 909 11.42 42.17 -10.46
N SER A 910 12.16 43.15 -10.98
CA SER A 910 13.51 42.99 -11.51
C SER A 910 14.62 43.51 -10.58
N ASN A 911 14.27 43.97 -9.36
CA ASN A 911 15.20 44.51 -8.36
C ASN A 911 16.30 45.43 -8.96
N GLY A 912 15.90 46.43 -9.74
CA GLY A 912 16.80 47.39 -10.41
C GLY A 912 17.12 47.09 -11.88
N GLY A 913 16.38 46.18 -12.53
CA GLY A 913 16.35 46.01 -13.99
C GLY A 913 15.08 46.58 -14.63
N ILE A 914 14.62 45.94 -15.71
CA ILE A 914 13.35 46.25 -16.36
C ILE A 914 12.29 45.33 -15.75
N ASP A 915 11.21 45.86 -15.19
CA ASP A 915 10.17 45.02 -14.60
C ASP A 915 9.34 44.35 -15.70
N VAL A 916 8.93 45.09 -16.73
CA VAL A 916 8.22 44.55 -17.90
C VAL A 916 8.83 45.03 -19.22
N GLU A 917 9.16 44.11 -20.12
CA GLU A 917 9.63 44.40 -21.47
C GLU A 917 8.67 43.84 -22.53
N VAL A 918 8.28 44.68 -23.48
CA VAL A 918 7.60 44.28 -24.72
C VAL A 918 8.41 44.81 -25.90
N ALA A 919 9.20 43.95 -26.55
CA ALA A 919 10.15 44.39 -27.57
C ALA A 919 9.95 43.64 -28.90
N ASN A 920 9.46 44.32 -29.95
CA ASN A 920 9.06 43.71 -31.23
C ASN A 920 8.00 42.59 -31.04
N GLY A 921 7.17 42.71 -30.00
CA GLY A 921 6.06 41.82 -29.66
C GLY A 921 4.71 42.56 -29.66
N SER A 922 3.64 41.83 -29.40
CA SER A 922 2.29 42.39 -29.29
C SER A 922 1.59 41.90 -28.02
N VAL A 923 0.94 42.84 -27.33
CA VAL A 923 0.02 42.59 -26.24
C VAL A 923 -1.32 43.21 -26.61
N SER A 924 -2.40 42.43 -26.65
CA SER A 924 -3.68 42.98 -27.06
C SER A 924 -4.89 42.33 -26.40
N THR A 925 -5.91 43.13 -26.12
CA THR A 925 -7.26 42.63 -25.88
C THR A 925 -8.16 43.04 -27.04
N SER A 926 -9.13 42.19 -27.38
CA SER A 926 -10.13 42.45 -28.42
C SER A 926 -11.41 41.69 -28.08
N GLY A 927 -12.58 42.16 -28.53
CA GLY A 927 -13.84 41.46 -28.26
C GLY A 927 -15.07 42.37 -28.39
N GLY A 928 -16.24 41.77 -28.58
CA GLY A 928 -17.53 42.47 -28.59
C GLY A 928 -18.46 41.87 -27.53
N GLY A 929 -18.84 42.67 -26.54
CA GLY A 929 -19.79 42.30 -25.47
C GLY A 929 -19.26 42.66 -24.09
N ASP A 930 -18.13 42.07 -23.71
CA ASP A 930 -17.33 42.38 -22.51
C ASP A 930 -15.93 42.76 -22.99
N ILE A 931 -15.43 43.91 -22.53
CA ILE A 931 -14.20 44.50 -23.05
C ILE A 931 -13.07 44.22 -22.06
N GLY A 932 -11.94 43.68 -22.53
CA GLY A 932 -10.84 43.26 -21.66
C GLY A 932 -9.79 44.35 -21.46
N ASP A 933 -9.24 44.42 -20.25
CA ASP A 933 -8.23 45.41 -19.85
C ASP A 933 -6.80 44.87 -19.99
N ILE A 934 -5.84 45.78 -20.10
CA ILE A 934 -4.42 45.48 -19.95
C ILE A 934 -3.88 46.24 -18.74
N THR A 935 -3.25 45.54 -17.80
CA THR A 935 -2.60 46.13 -16.63
C THR A 935 -1.11 45.80 -16.62
N PHE A 936 -0.28 46.83 -16.49
CA PHE A 936 1.13 46.74 -16.16
C PHE A 936 1.33 47.24 -14.72
N GLU A 937 1.73 46.35 -13.82
CA GLU A 937 2.15 46.70 -12.46
C GLU A 937 3.68 46.59 -12.37
N THR A 938 4.36 47.72 -12.50
CA THR A 938 5.79 47.77 -12.86
C THR A 938 6.46 49.07 -12.42
N ASP A 939 7.66 49.01 -11.85
CA ASP A 939 8.48 50.19 -11.57
C ASP A 939 9.34 50.62 -12.77
N SER A 940 9.45 49.78 -13.81
CA SER A 940 10.20 50.07 -15.04
C SER A 940 9.64 49.29 -16.23
N ILE A 941 9.34 49.99 -17.33
CA ILE A 941 8.79 49.39 -18.54
C ILE A 941 9.62 49.76 -19.77
N ASN A 942 9.75 48.85 -20.73
CA ASN A 942 10.39 49.09 -22.03
C ASN A 942 9.47 48.57 -23.15
N LEU A 943 9.05 49.46 -24.06
CA LEU A 943 8.09 49.13 -25.13
C LEU A 943 8.70 49.21 -26.55
N ASN A 944 9.94 48.79 -26.74
CA ASN A 944 10.65 48.95 -28.01
C ASN A 944 9.98 48.27 -29.22
N ASN A 945 9.34 49.07 -30.09
CA ASN A 945 8.59 48.58 -31.26
C ASN A 945 7.47 47.59 -30.88
N ALA A 946 6.83 47.84 -29.74
CA ALA A 946 5.69 47.08 -29.25
C ALA A 946 4.39 47.45 -29.98
N ALA A 947 3.42 46.53 -29.97
CA ALA A 947 2.03 46.85 -30.25
C ALA A 947 1.17 46.50 -29.01
N VAL A 948 0.84 47.51 -28.20
CA VAL A 948 0.03 47.36 -26.99
C VAL A 948 -1.35 47.97 -27.22
N SER A 949 -2.38 47.13 -27.28
CA SER A 949 -3.75 47.56 -27.59
C SER A 949 -4.77 46.97 -26.62
N ALA A 950 -5.25 47.76 -25.67
CA ALA A 950 -6.42 47.40 -24.88
C ALA A 950 -7.70 47.73 -25.64
N ALA A 951 -8.76 46.96 -25.40
CA ALA A 951 -10.07 47.23 -25.98
C ALA A 951 -10.88 48.23 -25.13
N ASP A 952 -10.65 48.29 -23.82
CA ASP A 952 -11.25 49.27 -22.88
C ASP A 952 -10.14 50.04 -22.18
N MET A 953 -9.62 49.51 -21.07
CA MET A 953 -8.64 50.22 -20.26
C MET A 953 -7.23 49.64 -20.41
N LEU A 954 -6.26 50.53 -20.58
CA LEU A 954 -4.84 50.24 -20.40
C LEU A 954 -4.36 50.97 -19.15
N LEU A 955 -4.04 50.22 -18.09
CA LEU A 955 -3.49 50.74 -16.84
C LEU A 955 -1.99 50.46 -16.78
N ILE A 956 -1.20 51.51 -16.57
CA ILE A 956 0.22 51.41 -16.22
C ILE A 956 0.37 52.04 -14.84
N LYS A 957 0.62 51.22 -13.82
CA LYS A 957 0.83 51.69 -12.45
C LYS A 957 2.17 51.20 -11.89
N PRO A 958 2.86 52.03 -11.11
CA PRO A 958 3.99 51.57 -10.32
C PRO A 958 3.64 50.45 -9.35
N ARG A 959 4.57 49.53 -9.15
CA ARG A 959 4.48 48.50 -8.10
C ARG A 959 4.84 49.09 -6.74
N THR A 960 5.83 50.00 -6.72
CA THR A 960 6.25 50.75 -5.54
C THR A 960 5.58 52.12 -5.56
N ALA A 961 4.76 52.42 -4.56
CA ALA A 961 3.93 53.64 -4.54
C ALA A 961 4.72 54.96 -4.63
N SER A 962 6.01 54.98 -4.28
CA SER A 962 6.86 56.17 -4.36
C SER A 962 7.62 56.33 -5.68
N THR A 963 7.49 55.40 -6.63
CA THR A 963 8.16 55.45 -7.93
C THR A 963 7.64 56.66 -8.71
N SER A 964 8.56 57.51 -9.14
CA SER A 964 8.26 58.67 -10.00
C SER A 964 7.99 58.22 -11.45
N ILE A 965 7.15 58.93 -12.18
CA ILE A 965 6.77 58.60 -13.57
C ILE A 965 7.21 59.73 -14.50
N GLY A 966 7.94 59.40 -15.56
CA GLY A 966 8.34 60.34 -16.61
C GLY A 966 7.60 60.05 -17.91
N LEU A 967 6.97 61.04 -18.53
CA LEU A 967 6.19 60.89 -19.77
C LEU A 967 6.69 61.87 -20.85
N GLY A 968 6.80 61.40 -22.09
CA GLY A 968 7.06 62.28 -23.24
C GLY A 968 8.41 63.01 -23.20
N GLY A 969 9.41 62.40 -22.56
CA GLY A 969 10.73 63.01 -22.31
C GLY A 969 10.94 63.53 -20.88
N GLY A 970 9.89 63.50 -20.04
CA GLY A 970 9.97 63.84 -18.63
C GLY A 970 10.89 62.92 -17.80
N SER A 971 11.28 63.39 -16.62
CA SER A 971 12.13 62.68 -15.68
C SER A 971 11.31 61.81 -14.74
N GLY A 972 11.56 60.50 -14.73
CA GLY A 972 11.03 59.58 -13.73
C GLY A 972 11.73 58.24 -13.75
N ASP A 973 11.48 57.43 -12.73
CA ASP A 973 11.98 56.05 -12.62
C ASP A 973 11.21 55.12 -13.58
N LEU A 974 9.88 55.20 -13.58
CA LEU A 974 9.02 54.62 -14.59
C LEU A 974 8.91 55.60 -15.76
N ASN A 975 9.75 55.44 -16.78
CA ASN A 975 9.85 56.38 -17.89
C ASN A 975 9.24 55.82 -19.18
N LEU A 976 8.39 56.60 -19.84
CA LEU A 976 7.79 56.32 -21.15
C LEU A 976 8.12 57.45 -22.12
N THR A 977 8.91 57.15 -23.13
CA THR A 977 9.25 58.11 -24.20
C THR A 977 8.07 58.36 -25.14
N ASP A 978 8.13 59.42 -25.95
CA ASP A 978 7.14 59.70 -27.01
C ASP A 978 6.89 58.50 -27.92
N THR A 979 7.97 57.79 -28.25
CA THR A 979 7.90 56.61 -29.12
C THR A 979 7.14 55.49 -28.43
N GLU A 980 7.36 55.27 -27.14
CA GLU A 980 6.71 54.23 -26.35
C GLU A 980 5.23 54.54 -26.10
N LEU A 981 4.90 55.79 -25.75
CA LEU A 981 3.51 56.26 -25.68
C LEU A 981 2.79 56.12 -27.02
N GLY A 982 3.52 56.29 -28.13
CA GLY A 982 3.05 56.06 -29.49
C GLY A 982 2.56 54.64 -29.75
N TYR A 983 3.14 53.63 -29.09
CA TYR A 983 2.77 52.22 -29.21
C TYR A 983 1.53 51.81 -28.43
N LEU A 984 1.00 52.70 -27.58
CA LEU A 984 -0.17 52.46 -26.76
C LEU A 984 -1.47 52.84 -27.50
N SER A 985 -2.48 51.97 -27.35
CA SER A 985 -3.86 52.18 -27.81
C SER A 985 -4.84 51.58 -26.80
N ALA A 986 -5.89 52.32 -26.44
CA ALA A 986 -6.95 51.90 -25.53
C ALA A 986 -8.22 52.72 -25.83
N ASP A 987 -9.32 52.50 -25.11
CA ASP A 987 -10.39 53.51 -24.98
C ASP A 987 -10.01 54.53 -23.90
N THR A 988 -9.50 54.05 -22.77
CA THR A 988 -8.93 54.87 -21.68
C THR A 988 -7.52 54.39 -21.32
N LEU A 989 -6.54 55.30 -21.36
CA LEU A 989 -5.17 55.10 -20.90
C LEU A 989 -5.03 55.71 -19.50
N ILE A 990 -4.81 54.88 -18.49
CA ILE A 990 -4.58 55.30 -17.11
C ILE A 990 -3.09 55.11 -16.78
N ILE A 991 -2.44 56.18 -16.33
CA ILE A 991 -1.07 56.14 -15.85
C ILE A 991 -1.04 56.59 -14.38
N GLY A 992 -0.57 55.71 -13.51
CA GLY A 992 -0.55 55.90 -12.06
C GLY A 992 -1.64 55.13 -11.32
N ASP A 993 -1.82 55.41 -10.03
CA ASP A 993 -2.77 54.72 -9.14
C ASP A 993 -3.90 55.68 -8.73
N ALA A 994 -5.08 55.52 -9.34
CA ALA A 994 -6.26 56.33 -9.04
C ALA A 994 -6.72 56.23 -7.56
N THR A 995 -6.37 55.14 -6.87
CA THR A 995 -6.79 54.91 -5.48
C THR A 995 -5.90 55.66 -4.49
N ASN A 996 -4.57 55.57 -4.65
CA ASN A 996 -3.61 56.02 -3.63
C ASN A 996 -2.67 57.15 -4.09
N GLY A 997 -2.66 57.50 -5.39
CA GLY A 997 -1.58 58.29 -5.99
C GLY A 997 -0.29 57.48 -6.13
N THR A 998 0.65 57.98 -6.92
CA THR A 998 2.00 57.40 -7.09
C THR A 998 3.08 58.33 -6.56
N GLY A 999 4.35 58.13 -6.94
CA GLY A 999 5.33 59.20 -6.88
C GLY A 999 4.97 60.33 -7.86
N ASP A 1000 5.82 61.34 -7.92
CA ASP A 1000 5.60 62.51 -8.77
C ASP A 1000 5.58 62.11 -10.26
N ILE A 1001 4.78 62.80 -11.05
CA ILE A 1001 4.69 62.62 -12.50
C ILE A 1001 5.27 63.86 -13.19
N ASP A 1002 6.26 63.66 -14.07
CA ASP A 1002 6.83 64.70 -14.92
C ASP A 1002 6.49 64.42 -16.39
N ILE A 1003 5.77 65.33 -17.02
CA ILE A 1003 5.40 65.27 -18.44
C ILE A 1003 6.18 66.36 -19.16
N ASP A 1004 7.06 66.03 -20.10
CA ASP A 1004 7.81 67.06 -20.87
C ASP A 1004 7.03 67.50 -22.10
N THR A 1005 7.10 66.78 -23.22
CA THR A 1005 6.24 67.04 -24.38
C THR A 1005 5.42 65.83 -24.73
N TRP A 1006 4.09 65.93 -24.77
CA TRP A 1006 3.23 64.81 -25.13
C TRP A 1006 2.20 65.20 -26.21
N ASP A 1007 2.38 64.64 -27.41
CA ASP A 1007 1.46 64.84 -28.54
C ASP A 1007 0.38 63.73 -28.60
N LEU A 1008 -0.83 64.09 -28.20
CA LEU A 1008 -2.05 63.27 -28.29
C LEU A 1008 -2.91 63.62 -29.50
N SER A 1009 -2.50 64.55 -30.38
CA SER A 1009 -3.33 65.02 -31.50
C SER A 1009 -3.75 63.93 -32.50
N GLY A 1010 -2.97 62.85 -32.58
CA GLY A 1010 -3.27 61.65 -33.38
C GLY A 1010 -4.04 60.56 -32.63
N LYS A 1011 -4.39 60.78 -31.35
CA LYS A 1011 -5.03 59.79 -30.47
C LYS A 1011 -6.47 60.22 -30.16
N ALA A 1012 -7.34 59.22 -30.04
CA ALA A 1012 -8.77 59.41 -29.76
C ALA A 1012 -9.20 58.86 -28.39
N HIS A 1013 -8.28 58.24 -27.66
CA HIS A 1013 -8.54 57.66 -26.35
C HIS A 1013 -8.48 58.72 -25.25
N ASN A 1014 -9.22 58.46 -24.17
CA ASN A 1014 -9.14 59.25 -22.96
C ASN A 1014 -7.82 58.95 -22.24
N VAL A 1015 -7.26 59.94 -21.56
CA VAL A 1015 -6.05 59.81 -20.76
C VAL A 1015 -6.35 60.26 -19.35
N GLU A 1016 -5.96 59.45 -18.37
CA GLU A 1016 -6.01 59.80 -16.97
C GLU A 1016 -4.62 59.62 -16.35
N VAL A 1017 -4.10 60.65 -15.68
CA VAL A 1017 -2.84 60.59 -14.95
C VAL A 1017 -3.07 60.86 -13.46
N TYR A 1018 -2.55 59.98 -12.61
CA TYR A 1018 -2.70 60.03 -11.15
C TYR A 1018 -1.33 59.97 -10.47
N GLY A 1019 -0.86 61.13 -10.00
CA GLY A 1019 0.45 61.31 -9.38
C GLY A 1019 0.35 61.87 -7.98
N ASN A 1020 1.47 61.99 -7.27
CA ASN A 1020 1.56 62.85 -6.09
C ASN A 1020 1.60 64.31 -6.54
N ASP A 1021 2.79 64.84 -6.84
CA ASP A 1021 2.88 66.08 -7.63
C ASP A 1021 2.82 65.75 -9.13
N ILE A 1022 2.22 66.64 -9.93
CA ILE A 1022 2.18 66.48 -11.40
C ILE A 1022 2.74 67.73 -12.07
N TYR A 1023 3.81 67.58 -12.82
CA TYR A 1023 4.40 68.61 -13.68
C TYR A 1023 3.93 68.40 -15.12
N LEU A 1024 2.93 69.16 -15.54
CA LEU A 1024 2.40 69.15 -16.90
C LEU A 1024 3.23 70.09 -17.79
N GLY A 1025 4.11 69.54 -18.60
CA GLY A 1025 4.76 70.24 -19.69
C GLY A 1025 3.85 70.42 -20.90
N GLY A 1026 4.44 70.44 -22.10
CA GLY A 1026 3.76 70.77 -23.34
C GLY A 1026 2.88 69.62 -23.80
N ILE A 1027 1.55 69.75 -23.64
CA ILE A 1027 0.59 68.73 -24.06
C ILE A 1027 -0.16 69.22 -25.29
N THR A 1028 -0.18 68.43 -26.37
CA THR A 1028 -1.06 68.66 -27.51
C THR A 1028 -2.22 67.68 -27.48
N LEU A 1029 -3.42 68.15 -27.14
CA LEU A 1029 -4.61 67.33 -26.92
C LEU A 1029 -5.22 66.76 -28.21
N GLY A 1030 -5.69 65.53 -28.08
CA GLY A 1030 -6.43 64.75 -29.07
C GLY A 1030 -7.92 65.03 -29.08
N THR A 1031 -8.72 64.05 -29.52
CA THR A 1031 -10.20 64.11 -29.42
C THR A 1031 -10.72 63.47 -28.16
N GLY A 1032 -9.94 62.62 -27.49
CA GLY A 1032 -10.28 62.08 -26.17
C GLY A 1032 -10.07 63.10 -25.06
N ASP A 1033 -10.62 62.79 -23.90
CA ASP A 1033 -10.55 63.62 -22.69
C ASP A 1033 -9.20 63.41 -21.99
N PHE A 1034 -8.76 64.41 -21.23
CA PHE A 1034 -7.52 64.38 -20.47
C PHE A 1034 -7.78 64.80 -19.03
N LEU A 1035 -7.57 63.88 -18.10
CA LEU A 1035 -7.61 64.11 -16.66
C LEU A 1035 -6.19 64.05 -16.11
N ALA A 1036 -5.78 65.07 -15.36
CA ALA A 1036 -4.63 65.00 -14.47
C ALA A 1036 -5.08 65.26 -13.04
N TYR A 1037 -4.76 64.33 -12.14
CA TYR A 1037 -5.10 64.45 -10.73
C TYR A 1037 -3.87 64.21 -9.84
N ALA A 1038 -3.32 65.32 -9.33
CA ALA A 1038 -2.32 65.32 -8.27
C ALA A 1038 -2.99 64.97 -6.92
N LYS A 1039 -2.68 63.80 -6.37
CA LYS A 1039 -3.36 63.18 -5.23
C LYS A 1039 -2.40 62.89 -4.10
N ASN A 1040 -2.78 63.30 -2.89
CA ASN A 1040 -1.95 63.18 -1.71
C ASN A 1040 -1.76 61.72 -1.29
N ASN A 1041 -0.54 61.21 -1.46
CA ASN A 1041 -0.15 59.85 -1.07
C ASN A 1041 0.41 59.78 0.37
N GLY A 1042 0.37 60.90 1.11
CA GLY A 1042 0.90 61.05 2.47
C GLY A 1042 2.39 61.44 2.57
N VAL A 1043 3.06 61.70 1.43
CA VAL A 1043 4.50 62.04 1.38
C VAL A 1043 4.74 63.52 1.04
N ASP A 1044 3.97 64.12 0.12
CA ASP A 1044 4.04 65.54 -0.23
C ASP A 1044 2.63 66.20 -0.25
N LEU A 1045 2.55 67.44 -0.72
CA LEU A 1045 1.33 68.25 -0.77
C LEU A 1045 0.41 67.89 -1.94
N ALA A 1046 0.89 67.21 -2.97
CA ALA A 1046 0.13 66.87 -4.18
C ALA A 1046 -0.31 68.10 -4.99
N ASP A 1047 0.70 68.84 -5.47
CA ASP A 1047 0.55 70.01 -6.32
C ASP A 1047 0.53 69.65 -7.81
N LEU A 1048 -0.26 70.38 -8.59
CA LEU A 1048 -0.25 70.32 -10.06
C LEU A 1048 0.40 71.58 -10.64
N HIS A 1049 1.47 71.42 -11.42
CA HIS A 1049 2.25 72.48 -12.04
C HIS A 1049 2.10 72.44 -13.56
N ILE A 1050 1.57 73.49 -14.18
CA ILE A 1050 1.62 73.72 -15.62
C ILE A 1050 2.94 74.44 -15.94
N THR A 1051 3.80 73.76 -16.68
CA THR A 1051 5.19 74.14 -16.95
C THR A 1051 5.51 74.34 -18.43
N ASP A 1052 4.56 74.06 -19.32
CA ASP A 1052 4.54 74.55 -20.70
C ASP A 1052 3.07 74.67 -21.20
N SER A 1053 2.86 75.15 -22.42
CA SER A 1053 1.53 75.40 -22.97
C SER A 1053 0.78 74.11 -23.32
N ILE A 1054 -0.50 74.07 -22.99
CA ILE A 1054 -1.42 73.00 -23.38
C ILE A 1054 -2.19 73.46 -24.62
N LEU A 1055 -2.13 72.68 -25.70
CA LEU A 1055 -2.65 73.06 -27.01
C LEU A 1055 -3.68 72.06 -27.51
N LYS A 1056 -4.73 72.52 -28.20
CA LYS A 1056 -5.61 71.69 -29.02
C LYS A 1056 -5.64 72.26 -30.44
N SER A 1057 -5.37 71.43 -31.44
CA SER A 1057 -5.28 71.86 -32.85
C SER A 1057 -6.08 70.98 -33.82
N ILE A 1058 -7.03 70.19 -33.28
CA ILE A 1058 -7.87 69.29 -34.06
C ILE A 1058 -9.36 69.50 -33.77
N ILE A 1059 -10.21 69.18 -34.76
CA ILE A 1059 -11.67 69.30 -34.64
C ILE A 1059 -12.22 68.23 -33.69
N GLY A 1060 -13.21 68.60 -32.87
CA GLY A 1060 -13.86 67.72 -31.91
C GLY A 1060 -14.23 68.48 -30.64
N ILE A 1061 -14.76 67.76 -29.65
CA ILE A 1061 -14.92 68.22 -28.27
C ILE A 1061 -14.01 67.32 -27.43
N SER A 1062 -13.30 67.90 -26.46
CA SER A 1062 -12.56 67.15 -25.44
C SER A 1062 -12.64 67.92 -24.13
N ASP A 1063 -12.58 67.19 -23.03
CA ASP A 1063 -12.48 67.74 -21.70
C ASP A 1063 -11.01 67.71 -21.22
N LEU A 1064 -10.54 68.82 -20.67
CA LEU A 1064 -9.28 68.93 -19.94
C LEU A 1064 -9.63 69.18 -18.48
N ASP A 1065 -9.46 68.17 -17.64
CA ASP A 1065 -9.77 68.22 -16.22
C ASP A 1065 -8.47 68.16 -15.41
N LEU A 1066 -8.19 69.25 -14.70
CA LEU A 1066 -6.99 69.41 -13.88
C LEU A 1066 -7.43 69.48 -12.43
N ARG A 1067 -6.98 68.51 -11.64
CA ARG A 1067 -7.32 68.40 -10.22
C ARG A 1067 -6.05 68.33 -9.40
N ALA A 1068 -6.03 69.03 -8.28
CA ALA A 1068 -5.00 68.89 -7.27
C ALA A 1068 -5.66 68.79 -5.90
N ASP A 1069 -5.13 67.91 -5.08
CA ASP A 1069 -5.51 67.86 -3.68
C ASP A 1069 -5.09 69.19 -3.00
N ASN A 1070 -3.85 69.66 -3.16
CA ASN A 1070 -3.45 70.97 -2.66
C ASN A 1070 -3.63 72.10 -3.70
N SER A 1071 -2.62 72.42 -4.51
CA SER A 1071 -2.64 73.62 -5.37
C SER A 1071 -2.47 73.32 -6.85
N ILE A 1072 -3.08 74.14 -7.71
CA ILE A 1072 -2.76 74.20 -9.14
C ILE A 1072 -1.95 75.46 -9.40
N SER A 1073 -0.85 75.37 -10.14
CA SER A 1073 -0.04 76.53 -10.52
C SER A 1073 0.30 76.52 -12.00
N ASP A 1074 0.10 77.64 -12.67
CA ASP A 1074 0.54 77.89 -14.03
C ASP A 1074 1.59 79.01 -14.05
N ASN A 1075 2.75 78.72 -14.61
CA ASN A 1075 3.90 79.64 -14.68
C ASN A 1075 3.84 80.60 -15.89
N GLY A 1076 2.66 80.83 -16.47
CA GLY A 1076 2.43 81.80 -17.56
C GLY A 1076 2.36 81.15 -18.94
N PHE A 1077 1.89 79.92 -18.98
CA PHE A 1077 1.75 79.13 -20.19
C PHE A 1077 0.30 79.10 -20.65
N ASN A 1078 0.11 79.09 -21.97
CA ASN A 1078 -1.23 79.21 -22.53
C ASN A 1078 -1.93 77.86 -22.55
N ILE A 1079 -3.24 77.84 -22.29
CA ILE A 1079 -4.11 76.68 -22.52
C ILE A 1079 -5.05 77.06 -23.66
N THR A 1080 -4.76 76.62 -24.89
CA THR A 1080 -5.45 77.17 -26.07
C THR A 1080 -5.96 76.08 -27.01
N SER A 1081 -7.19 76.23 -27.47
CA SER A 1081 -7.76 75.50 -28.58
C SER A 1081 -7.81 76.37 -29.83
N SER A 1082 -7.14 75.97 -30.90
CA SER A 1082 -7.15 76.69 -32.19
C SER A 1082 -8.25 76.19 -33.14
N THR A 1083 -8.74 74.96 -32.91
CA THR A 1083 -9.85 74.34 -33.64
C THR A 1083 -10.53 73.31 -32.73
N GLY A 1084 -11.85 73.13 -32.84
CA GLY A 1084 -12.61 72.27 -31.93
C GLY A 1084 -12.86 72.94 -30.57
N LYS A 1085 -13.87 72.48 -29.83
CA LYS A 1085 -14.16 72.99 -28.49
C LYS A 1085 -13.27 72.23 -27.48
N LEU A 1086 -12.77 72.93 -26.48
CA LEU A 1086 -12.05 72.34 -25.34
C LEU A 1086 -12.77 72.77 -24.07
N ASN A 1087 -13.40 71.84 -23.36
CA ASN A 1087 -13.94 72.17 -22.04
C ASN A 1087 -12.79 72.05 -21.04
N ILE A 1088 -12.61 73.04 -20.19
CA ILE A 1088 -11.52 73.08 -19.22
C ILE A 1088 -12.12 73.13 -17.82
N SER A 1089 -11.68 72.24 -16.95
CA SER A 1089 -11.99 72.23 -15.53
C SER A 1089 -10.69 72.28 -14.75
N MET A 1090 -10.56 73.22 -13.82
CA MET A 1090 -9.42 73.33 -12.91
C MET A 1090 -9.93 73.39 -11.49
N ILE A 1091 -9.57 72.42 -10.65
CA ILE A 1091 -10.07 72.28 -9.28
C ILE A 1091 -8.90 72.08 -8.31
N ALA A 1092 -8.73 73.00 -7.35
CA ALA A 1092 -7.76 72.90 -6.25
C ALA A 1092 -8.48 72.67 -4.90
N ASP A 1093 -7.77 72.26 -3.85
CA ASP A 1093 -8.36 71.86 -2.56
C ASP A 1093 -9.46 70.78 -2.73
N TYR A 1094 -9.17 69.75 -3.52
CA TYR A 1094 -10.19 68.76 -3.91
C TYR A 1094 -10.68 67.93 -2.70
N GLU A 1095 -9.83 67.69 -1.70
CA GLU A 1095 -10.16 67.08 -0.41
C GLU A 1095 -10.95 68.00 0.53
N ASN A 1096 -11.09 69.28 0.18
CA ASN A 1096 -11.80 70.31 0.95
C ASN A 1096 -11.28 70.46 2.39
N ASP A 1097 -9.97 70.46 2.57
CA ASP A 1097 -9.33 70.67 3.88
C ASP A 1097 -9.04 72.16 4.18
N GLY A 1098 -9.24 73.02 3.18
CA GLY A 1098 -9.06 74.47 3.25
C GLY A 1098 -7.64 74.93 2.89
N ALA A 1099 -6.78 74.05 2.40
CA ALA A 1099 -5.45 74.35 1.91
C ALA A 1099 -5.35 74.08 0.41
N GLY A 1100 -5.13 75.14 -0.36
CA GLY A 1100 -5.00 75.00 -1.81
C GLY A 1100 -5.42 76.25 -2.55
N ASN A 1101 -4.74 76.57 -3.63
CA ASN A 1101 -5.15 77.66 -4.51
C ASN A 1101 -4.77 77.40 -5.97
N ILE A 1102 -5.44 78.11 -6.89
CA ILE A 1102 -5.13 78.11 -8.32
C ILE A 1102 -4.34 79.38 -8.64
N ASN A 1103 -3.04 79.26 -8.91
CA ASN A 1103 -2.16 80.39 -9.21
C ASN A 1103 -1.89 80.51 -10.72
N PHE A 1104 -2.28 81.61 -11.36
CA PHE A 1104 -1.97 81.86 -12.77
C PHE A 1104 -0.83 82.86 -12.97
N GLY A 1105 0.02 82.57 -13.95
CA GLY A 1105 1.08 83.42 -14.47
C GLY A 1105 0.56 84.60 -15.30
N ALA A 1106 1.27 84.98 -16.36
CA ALA A 1106 0.71 85.80 -17.43
C ALA A 1106 0.37 84.87 -18.60
N ASN A 1107 -0.90 84.47 -18.73
CA ASN A 1107 -1.34 83.44 -19.66
C ASN A 1107 -2.58 83.84 -20.48
N SER A 1108 -2.92 82.98 -21.42
CA SER A 1108 -4.20 82.98 -22.13
C SER A 1108 -4.81 81.59 -22.07
N ILE A 1109 -6.06 81.52 -21.59
CA ILE A 1109 -6.92 80.35 -21.68
C ILE A 1109 -7.94 80.64 -22.79
N ASP A 1110 -7.97 79.82 -23.84
CA ASP A 1110 -8.91 79.92 -24.96
C ASP A 1110 -9.53 78.55 -25.23
N THR A 1111 -10.83 78.40 -24.97
CA THR A 1111 -11.57 77.14 -25.15
C THR A 1111 -12.08 76.96 -26.58
N ASN A 1112 -12.05 78.01 -27.40
CA ASN A 1112 -12.68 78.09 -28.71
C ASN A 1112 -14.16 77.67 -28.68
N GLY A 1113 -14.91 78.18 -27.71
CA GLY A 1113 -16.36 77.94 -27.55
C GLY A 1113 -16.75 76.73 -26.69
N GLY A 1114 -15.80 76.14 -25.96
CA GLY A 1114 -16.04 75.17 -24.88
C GLY A 1114 -16.19 75.85 -23.51
N ASP A 1115 -16.57 75.08 -22.50
CA ASP A 1115 -16.78 75.61 -21.15
C ASP A 1115 -15.45 75.78 -20.39
N LEU A 1116 -15.37 76.74 -19.48
CA LEU A 1116 -14.23 76.97 -18.59
C LEU A 1116 -14.72 77.02 -17.14
N VAL A 1117 -14.29 76.07 -16.32
CA VAL A 1117 -14.60 75.98 -14.88
C VAL A 1117 -13.30 76.13 -14.09
N ILE A 1118 -13.29 77.07 -13.15
CA ILE A 1118 -12.18 77.29 -12.22
C ILE A 1118 -12.74 77.25 -10.80
N ASP A 1119 -12.44 76.20 -10.05
CA ASP A 1119 -13.01 75.92 -8.73
C ASP A 1119 -11.91 75.91 -7.66
N GLY A 1120 -11.88 76.96 -6.84
CA GLY A 1120 -10.89 77.19 -5.79
C GLY A 1120 -10.41 78.65 -5.76
N ASP A 1121 -9.75 79.04 -4.67
CA ASP A 1121 -9.22 80.41 -4.55
C ASP A 1121 -8.16 80.68 -5.65
N VAL A 1122 -8.33 81.76 -6.42
CA VAL A 1122 -7.49 82.09 -7.57
C VAL A 1122 -6.53 83.24 -7.26
N GLY A 1123 -5.23 83.04 -7.47
CA GLY A 1123 -4.20 84.08 -7.41
C GLY A 1123 -3.62 84.44 -8.78
N LEU A 1124 -3.56 85.72 -9.13
CA LEU A 1124 -2.91 86.17 -10.38
C LEU A 1124 -1.54 86.80 -10.12
N SER A 1125 -0.50 86.32 -10.80
CA SER A 1125 0.85 86.87 -10.76
C SER A 1125 1.23 87.67 -12.02
N GLY A 1126 0.50 87.47 -13.12
CA GLY A 1126 0.61 88.18 -14.40
C GLY A 1126 -0.74 88.63 -14.97
N ASN A 1127 -0.75 89.19 -16.18
CA ASN A 1127 -2.01 89.56 -16.87
C ASN A 1127 -2.57 88.34 -17.60
N ASN A 1128 -3.86 88.06 -17.41
CA ASN A 1128 -4.50 86.85 -17.92
C ASN A 1128 -5.70 87.16 -18.82
N THR A 1129 -5.92 86.33 -19.84
CA THR A 1129 -7.13 86.33 -20.66
C THR A 1129 -7.79 84.97 -20.58
N TRP A 1130 -9.06 84.90 -20.21
CA TRP A 1130 -9.87 83.69 -20.17
C TRP A 1130 -11.01 83.85 -21.18
N ASP A 1131 -10.93 83.12 -22.29
CA ASP A 1131 -11.87 83.19 -23.40
C ASP A 1131 -12.59 81.85 -23.56
N ALA A 1132 -13.84 81.80 -23.10
CA ALA A 1132 -14.76 80.69 -23.31
C ALA A 1132 -15.58 80.85 -24.62
N GLY A 1133 -15.52 81.99 -25.30
CA GLY A 1133 -16.28 82.27 -26.51
C GLY A 1133 -17.79 82.05 -26.35
N GLU A 1134 -18.36 81.07 -27.08
CA GLU A 1134 -19.77 80.66 -26.97
C GLU A 1134 -20.07 79.70 -25.81
N GLY A 1135 -19.06 79.27 -25.03
CA GLY A 1135 -19.22 78.39 -23.88
C GLY A 1135 -19.54 79.13 -22.58
N LEU A 1136 -19.75 78.35 -21.51
CA LEU A 1136 -19.98 78.85 -20.16
C LEU A 1136 -18.63 79.06 -19.45
N LEU A 1137 -18.43 80.22 -18.83
CA LEU A 1137 -17.32 80.46 -17.90
C LEU A 1137 -17.84 80.49 -16.46
N THR A 1138 -17.39 79.54 -15.63
CA THR A 1138 -17.75 79.42 -14.22
C THR A 1138 -16.53 79.56 -13.32
N THR A 1139 -16.65 80.32 -12.23
CA THR A 1139 -15.63 80.38 -11.18
C THR A 1139 -16.24 80.22 -9.78
N SER A 1140 -15.58 79.49 -8.89
CA SER A 1140 -15.89 79.42 -7.45
C SER A 1140 -14.62 79.70 -6.63
N GLY A 1141 -14.74 80.32 -5.46
CA GLY A 1141 -13.59 80.82 -4.69
C GLY A 1141 -13.21 82.28 -4.96
N GLU A 1142 -12.35 82.84 -4.12
CA GLU A 1142 -11.92 84.25 -4.23
C GLU A 1142 -10.94 84.44 -5.40
N ILE A 1143 -11.20 85.39 -6.30
CA ILE A 1143 -10.23 85.77 -7.36
C ILE A 1143 -9.45 87.01 -6.94
N ALA A 1144 -8.17 86.84 -6.58
CA ALA A 1144 -7.26 87.89 -6.18
C ALA A 1144 -6.40 88.42 -7.34
N LEU A 1145 -6.73 89.62 -7.84
CA LEU A 1145 -6.07 90.25 -9.00
C LEU A 1145 -4.68 90.84 -8.71
N ASN A 1146 -4.34 91.15 -7.45
CA ASN A 1146 -2.99 91.55 -7.00
C ASN A 1146 -2.21 92.52 -7.93
N THR A 1147 -2.81 93.65 -8.36
CA THR A 1147 -2.24 94.64 -9.32
C THR A 1147 -2.09 94.18 -10.78
N ARG A 1148 -2.82 93.14 -11.20
CA ARG A 1148 -2.80 92.58 -12.57
C ARG A 1148 -4.14 92.73 -13.28
N ASN A 1149 -4.12 92.53 -14.59
CA ASN A 1149 -5.34 92.58 -15.40
C ASN A 1149 -5.87 91.17 -15.67
N LEU A 1150 -7.19 91.03 -15.61
CA LEU A 1150 -7.90 89.82 -16.02
C LEU A 1150 -8.94 90.21 -17.06
N ARG A 1151 -8.92 89.56 -18.23
CA ARG A 1151 -9.94 89.71 -19.27
C ARG A 1151 -10.71 88.41 -19.41
N MET A 1152 -12.01 88.42 -19.18
CA MET A 1152 -12.90 87.26 -19.27
C MET A 1152 -13.88 87.46 -20.42
N ILE A 1153 -14.01 86.47 -21.31
CA ILE A 1153 -14.85 86.52 -22.50
C ILE A 1153 -15.70 85.24 -22.54
N ALA A 1154 -17.02 85.34 -22.48
CA ALA A 1154 -17.91 84.18 -22.54
C ALA A 1154 -19.36 84.61 -22.84
N ASP A 1155 -20.10 83.87 -23.67
CA ASP A 1155 -21.52 84.14 -23.91
C ASP A 1155 -22.32 84.14 -22.60
N ASP A 1156 -22.11 83.13 -21.77
CA ASP A 1156 -22.71 83.00 -20.44
C ASP A 1156 -21.61 82.88 -19.38
N MET A 1157 -21.75 83.61 -18.27
CA MET A 1157 -20.74 83.66 -17.20
C MET A 1157 -21.38 83.53 -15.81
N ASP A 1158 -20.84 82.65 -14.96
CA ASP A 1158 -21.26 82.42 -13.59
C ASP A 1158 -20.08 82.58 -12.60
N ILE A 1159 -20.04 83.71 -11.90
CA ILE A 1159 -18.95 84.04 -10.97
C ILE A 1159 -19.49 83.92 -9.55
N GLY A 1160 -19.09 82.86 -8.86
CA GLY A 1160 -19.70 82.40 -7.61
C GLY A 1160 -19.27 83.12 -6.32
N ASP A 1161 -18.11 83.80 -6.31
CA ASP A 1161 -17.52 84.39 -5.08
C ASP A 1161 -16.92 85.80 -5.30
N GLU A 1162 -16.07 86.27 -4.38
CA GLU A 1162 -15.48 87.63 -4.38
C GLU A 1162 -14.34 87.77 -5.38
N ILE A 1163 -14.38 88.82 -6.21
CA ILE A 1163 -13.20 89.26 -6.97
C ILE A 1163 -12.57 90.43 -6.21
N SER A 1164 -11.36 90.22 -5.70
CA SER A 1164 -10.62 91.19 -4.91
C SER A 1164 -9.40 91.74 -5.67
N GLY A 1165 -9.08 93.01 -5.45
CA GLY A 1165 -7.98 93.66 -6.15
C GLY A 1165 -7.36 94.78 -5.31
N THR A 1166 -6.04 94.91 -5.41
CA THR A 1166 -5.29 96.05 -4.86
C THR A 1166 -4.56 96.78 -6.00
N GLY A 1167 -4.53 98.12 -5.96
CA GLY A 1167 -3.84 98.94 -6.97
C GLY A 1167 -4.61 99.18 -8.29
N SER A 1168 -3.89 99.34 -9.41
CA SER A 1168 -4.44 99.66 -10.75
C SER A 1168 -4.72 98.42 -11.62
N SER A 1169 -5.34 97.39 -11.04
CA SER A 1169 -5.80 96.19 -11.75
C SER A 1169 -7.05 96.47 -12.58
N VAL A 1170 -7.09 96.01 -13.84
CA VAL A 1170 -8.27 96.09 -14.72
C VAL A 1170 -8.90 94.71 -14.85
N LEU A 1171 -10.17 94.60 -14.48
CA LEU A 1171 -11.03 93.48 -14.83
C LEU A 1171 -11.87 93.89 -16.05
N THR A 1172 -11.77 93.14 -17.14
CA THR A 1172 -12.58 93.29 -18.34
C THR A 1172 -13.44 92.05 -18.49
N ILE A 1173 -14.76 92.22 -18.59
CA ILE A 1173 -15.71 91.12 -18.78
C ILE A 1173 -16.50 91.42 -20.05
N GLU A 1174 -16.47 90.49 -21.00
CA GLU A 1174 -17.25 90.53 -22.24
C GLU A 1174 -18.22 89.35 -22.21
N SER A 1175 -19.50 89.61 -21.92
CA SER A 1175 -20.51 88.55 -21.80
C SER A 1175 -21.92 88.93 -22.24
N LYS A 1176 -22.70 87.96 -22.75
CA LYS A 1176 -24.12 88.16 -23.08
C LYS A 1176 -25.01 87.98 -21.85
N THR A 1177 -24.68 87.07 -20.95
CA THR A 1177 -25.41 86.88 -19.69
C THR A 1177 -24.48 86.62 -18.49
N LEU A 1178 -24.80 87.23 -17.34
CA LEU A 1178 -24.09 87.07 -16.07
C LEU A 1178 -25.09 86.63 -15.00
N SER A 1179 -24.94 85.44 -14.42
CA SER A 1179 -25.98 84.77 -13.62
C SER A 1179 -26.00 85.10 -12.11
N GLN A 1180 -24.90 85.62 -11.54
CA GLN A 1180 -24.79 85.92 -10.10
C GLN A 1180 -24.35 87.36 -9.79
N ASN A 1181 -24.71 87.85 -8.59
CA ASN A 1181 -24.28 89.17 -8.10
C ASN A 1181 -22.80 89.12 -7.73
N MET A 1182 -21.92 89.46 -8.67
CA MET A 1182 -20.50 89.64 -8.43
C MET A 1182 -20.25 90.59 -7.26
N ASN A 1183 -19.61 90.11 -6.19
CA ASN A 1183 -19.19 90.94 -5.08
C ASN A 1183 -17.77 91.47 -5.36
N LEU A 1184 -17.68 92.75 -5.74
CA LEU A 1184 -16.39 93.41 -5.95
C LEU A 1184 -15.87 93.92 -4.61
N GLY A 1185 -14.86 93.24 -4.07
CA GLY A 1185 -14.18 93.63 -2.84
C GLY A 1185 -13.66 95.07 -2.92
N GLY A 1186 -13.84 95.83 -1.84
CA GLY A 1186 -13.59 97.28 -1.79
C GLY A 1186 -12.12 97.67 -1.97
N GLY A 1187 -11.63 97.69 -3.21
CA GLY A 1187 -10.26 98.07 -3.57
C GLY A 1187 -9.97 98.25 -5.07
N ALA A 1188 -10.87 97.82 -5.97
CA ALA A 1188 -10.62 97.84 -7.41
C ALA A 1188 -10.66 99.26 -8.02
N GLY A 1189 -9.50 99.76 -8.42
CA GLY A 1189 -9.37 100.97 -9.23
C GLY A 1189 -9.54 100.67 -10.71
N GLY A 1190 -10.73 100.93 -11.26
CA GLY A 1190 -11.01 100.88 -12.70
C GLY A 1190 -11.57 99.55 -13.18
N LEU A 1191 -12.84 99.30 -12.86
CA LEU A 1191 -13.66 98.29 -13.53
C LEU A 1191 -14.11 98.84 -14.88
N ASP A 1192 -13.70 98.20 -15.98
CA ASP A 1192 -14.17 98.50 -17.35
C ASP A 1192 -15.05 97.31 -17.78
N LEU A 1193 -16.36 97.43 -17.55
CA LEU A 1193 -17.39 96.48 -18.00
C LEU A 1193 -17.88 96.95 -19.37
N ASP A 1194 -17.71 96.13 -20.42
CA ASP A 1194 -18.23 96.41 -21.76
C ASP A 1194 -19.24 95.35 -22.21
#